data_AF-R6N071-F1
#
_entry.id   AF-R6N071-F1
#
_cell.length_a   1.000
_cell.length_b   1.000
_cell.length_c   1.000
_cell.angle_alpha   90.00
_cell.angle_beta   90.00
_cell.angle_gamma   90.00
#
_symmetry.space_group_name_H-M   'P 1'
#
loop_
_entity.id
_entity.type
_entity.pdbx_description
1 polymer ?
#
loop_
_entity_poly.entity_id
_entity_poly.type
_entity_poly.pdbx_seq_one_letter_code
_entity_poly.pdbx_strand_id
1 'polypeptide(L)'
;MNDFNIEIMKHNYLKSLEQKYNAVCFDIDGTLTKQNSREIDERAVKMIADLLKAKIPIVFITGRGSTGLKHMINDIQFKLLNLYNIDNIELKRIYALANDGARLFYTSHNQMLNECIYTVSDDKLCQLKKFDDEMLKTQNDKINNICKITYSNDSTNNKILNVRFVLQDNNDDNVKLVMDFIENLIKDYNLNGLNITRGKYKENNVIQVGTTSKDIAIETAEKLIGVPKNSMMRIGDCGDIIGNDYAMLNCEQGYSVDRTCNSVDGCFPIFDDNNRILKGVDATLFLIKKAKLLPTICLENADKKTYIKNYAKTEYAISEGKCKYLTMYNQIIKDNFNTPNGMDDVFDCSSGSIKIPMYEWEILDFNNPLKKLFAMNDSGSLFYTLRDNFNYLLRGSKNYYYFLANRQVIDGKDYTSWENVKEWYENNIFFIDNSLKALNIKYNYSDITSKKLFLGLLDNIRNIVLILINHKLVQYYNDKNVLLNINSCENADISNLYNVLYLTENLMSKICFEKKSLMRAEEIKQIFSLTNSCINKDFFEFLAAFQEKDYSKEYRTYREIDNFAENYLTVKIDSDKKKETNNFGVCGMCYGGLELPIIYKVINNSITDILLFNFGKNISGYRNKQLVDLRRFNINNFGGITKVGNIQNDNIILLDDNVLTGKTMQLAINSLYDIGINVTNINIVRYPGINRVNQMFMKNHGAVDYNLFFEYVTGLCFQSPYSWVDEMEDISYLDSLGVFDLNREKIIECLIKNHDYKKDSEVSVSKRRLRK
;
A
#
# COMPACT_ATOMS: atom_id res chain seq x y z
N MET A 1 15.32 -35.24 -23.49
CA MET A 1 15.34 -33.79 -23.78
C MET A 1 16.67 -33.52 -24.49
N ASN A 2 16.70 -32.75 -25.59
CA ASN A 2 17.96 -32.43 -26.28
C ASN A 2 18.70 -31.30 -25.52
N ASP A 3 20.03 -31.26 -25.53
CA ASP A 3 20.84 -30.34 -24.71
C ASP A 3 20.50 -28.86 -24.94
N PHE A 4 20.18 -28.50 -26.18
CA PHE A 4 19.72 -27.15 -26.56
C PHE A 4 18.43 -26.72 -25.83
N ASN A 5 17.49 -27.63 -25.61
CA ASN A 5 16.23 -27.31 -24.92
C ASN A 5 16.47 -27.11 -23.41
N ILE A 6 17.46 -27.79 -22.83
CA ILE A 6 17.82 -27.63 -21.41
C ILE A 6 18.41 -26.24 -21.17
N GLU A 7 19.27 -25.75 -22.08
CA GLU A 7 19.83 -24.40 -21.96
C GLU A 7 18.75 -23.31 -22.06
N ILE A 8 17.82 -23.42 -23.01
CA ILE A 8 16.70 -22.48 -23.15
C ILE A 8 15.81 -22.53 -21.91
N MET A 9 15.43 -23.73 -21.46
CA MET A 9 14.61 -23.93 -20.26
C MET A 9 15.27 -23.31 -19.03
N LYS A 10 16.58 -23.47 -18.86
CA LYS A 10 17.34 -22.87 -17.77
C LYS A 10 17.35 -21.35 -17.85
N HIS A 11 17.56 -20.78 -19.04
CA HIS A 11 17.48 -19.34 -19.25
C HIS A 11 16.10 -18.80 -18.85
N ASN A 12 15.03 -19.47 -19.28
CA ASN A 12 13.66 -19.10 -18.97
C ASN A 12 13.32 -19.26 -17.48
N TYR A 13 13.83 -20.30 -16.81
CA TYR A 13 13.73 -20.48 -15.36
C TYR A 13 14.39 -19.33 -14.59
N LEU A 14 15.61 -18.92 -14.98
CA LEU A 14 16.28 -17.80 -14.32
C LEU A 14 15.51 -16.49 -14.55
N LYS A 15 14.98 -16.30 -15.76
CA LYS A 15 14.16 -15.14 -16.11
C LYS A 15 12.85 -15.10 -15.32
N SER A 16 12.21 -16.25 -15.07
CA SER A 16 10.99 -16.30 -14.25
C SER A 16 11.26 -15.91 -12.79
N LEU A 17 12.43 -16.23 -12.25
CA LEU A 17 12.85 -15.81 -10.91
C LEU A 17 13.16 -14.31 -10.78
N GLU A 18 13.33 -13.59 -11.90
CA GLU A 18 13.46 -12.14 -11.87
C GLU A 18 12.13 -11.44 -11.55
N GLN A 19 11.00 -12.11 -11.82
CA GLN A 19 9.65 -11.63 -11.55
C GLN A 19 9.41 -11.48 -10.04
N LYS A 20 8.64 -10.46 -9.66
CA LYS A 20 8.12 -10.30 -8.31
C LYS A 20 6.80 -11.06 -8.17
N TYR A 21 6.78 -11.95 -7.18
CA TYR A 21 5.63 -12.78 -6.85
C TYR A 21 4.93 -12.22 -5.61
N ASN A 22 3.61 -12.32 -5.62
CA ASN A 22 2.71 -11.68 -4.69
C ASN A 22 1.92 -12.69 -3.84
N ALA A 23 1.97 -13.95 -4.21
CA ALA A 23 1.40 -15.10 -3.51
C ALA A 23 2.13 -16.37 -3.94
N VAL A 24 1.96 -17.45 -3.18
CA VAL A 24 2.46 -18.78 -3.54
C VAL A 24 1.32 -19.79 -3.51
N CYS A 25 1.29 -20.65 -4.51
CA CYS A 25 0.46 -21.84 -4.57
C CYS A 25 1.32 -23.10 -4.50
N PHE A 26 0.91 -24.03 -3.64
CA PHE A 26 1.52 -25.34 -3.50
C PHE A 26 0.50 -26.45 -3.78
N ASP A 27 0.90 -27.47 -4.53
CA ASP A 27 0.39 -28.82 -4.26
C ASP A 27 0.91 -29.30 -2.89
N ILE A 28 0.23 -30.28 -2.31
CA ILE A 28 0.58 -30.82 -1.00
C ILE A 28 1.47 -32.04 -1.15
N ASP A 29 1.00 -33.06 -1.87
CA ASP A 29 1.60 -34.39 -1.90
C ASP A 29 2.86 -34.34 -2.78
N GLY A 30 3.98 -34.91 -2.32
CA GLY A 30 5.25 -34.88 -3.06
C GLY A 30 5.93 -33.51 -3.14
N THR A 31 5.21 -32.43 -2.83
CA THR A 31 5.69 -31.04 -2.89
C THR A 31 6.10 -30.49 -1.52
N LEU A 32 5.28 -30.73 -0.49
CA LEU A 32 5.50 -30.27 0.89
C LEU A 32 5.67 -31.40 1.90
N THR A 33 5.35 -32.63 1.50
CA THR A 33 5.40 -33.81 2.37
C THR A 33 6.81 -34.38 2.47
N LYS A 34 7.09 -35.08 3.58
CA LYS A 34 8.30 -35.91 3.68
C LYS A 34 8.26 -37.00 2.59
N GLN A 35 9.44 -37.44 2.15
CA GLN A 35 9.55 -38.49 1.15
C GLN A 35 8.76 -39.74 1.59
N ASN A 36 7.92 -40.27 0.71
CA ASN A 36 7.05 -41.44 0.94
C ASN A 36 6.10 -41.30 2.15
N SER A 37 5.76 -40.07 2.56
CA SER A 37 4.84 -39.79 3.66
C SER A 37 3.70 -38.87 3.21
N ARG A 38 2.61 -38.86 3.98
CA ARG A 38 1.51 -37.88 3.85
C ARG A 38 1.66 -36.68 4.78
N GLU A 39 2.62 -36.74 5.70
CA GLU A 39 2.92 -35.74 6.70
C GLU A 39 3.75 -34.60 6.10
N ILE A 40 3.43 -33.36 6.46
CA ILE A 40 4.18 -32.17 6.04
C ILE A 40 5.58 -32.16 6.68
N ASP A 41 6.62 -31.87 5.89
CA ASP A 41 7.99 -31.71 6.38
C ASP A 41 8.08 -30.50 7.33
N GLU A 42 8.76 -30.64 8.47
CA GLU A 42 8.86 -29.56 9.46
C GLU A 42 9.53 -28.29 8.92
N ARG A 43 10.47 -28.45 7.99
CA ARG A 43 11.14 -27.34 7.31
C ARG A 43 10.16 -26.58 6.42
N ALA A 44 9.20 -27.28 5.79
CA ALA A 44 8.13 -26.64 5.03
C ALA A 44 7.16 -25.87 5.94
N VAL A 45 6.88 -26.38 7.16
CA VAL A 45 6.07 -25.62 8.14
C VAL A 45 6.76 -24.33 8.55
N LYS A 46 8.07 -24.35 8.78
CA LYS A 46 8.85 -23.13 9.03
C LYS A 46 8.76 -22.15 7.86
N MET A 47 8.94 -22.64 6.64
CA MET A 47 8.84 -21.84 5.41
C MET A 47 7.46 -21.18 5.29
N ILE A 48 6.37 -21.91 5.55
CA ILE A 48 5.01 -21.37 5.60
C ILE A 48 4.91 -20.26 6.64
N ALA A 49 5.45 -20.45 7.84
CA ALA A 49 5.46 -19.41 8.87
C ALA A 49 6.22 -18.15 8.43
N ASP A 50 7.39 -18.30 7.81
CA ASP A 50 8.20 -17.17 7.32
C ASP A 50 7.45 -16.39 6.22
N LEU A 51 6.75 -17.08 5.31
CA LEU A 51 5.90 -16.46 4.28
C LEU A 51 4.73 -15.66 4.89
N LEU A 52 4.06 -16.21 5.90
CA LEU A 52 2.95 -15.54 6.57
C LEU A 52 3.40 -14.28 7.32
N LYS A 53 4.57 -14.32 7.97
CA LYS A 53 5.18 -13.15 8.62
C LYS A 53 5.54 -12.06 7.62
N ALA A 54 6.01 -12.46 6.43
CA ALA A 54 6.24 -11.57 5.29
C ALA A 54 4.94 -11.09 4.61
N LYS A 55 3.77 -11.46 5.16
CA LYS A 55 2.43 -11.10 4.69
C LYS A 55 2.13 -11.60 3.27
N ILE A 56 2.74 -12.73 2.88
CA ILE A 56 2.52 -13.41 1.60
C ILE A 56 1.31 -14.35 1.72
N PRO A 57 0.27 -14.21 0.88
CA PRO A 57 -0.80 -15.18 0.77
C PRO A 57 -0.31 -16.54 0.30
N ILE A 58 -0.86 -17.59 0.93
CA ILE A 58 -0.52 -18.99 0.63
C ILE A 58 -1.80 -19.70 0.20
N VAL A 59 -1.72 -20.38 -0.94
CA VAL A 59 -2.80 -21.18 -1.51
C VAL A 59 -2.36 -22.63 -1.59
N PHE A 60 -3.15 -23.53 -1.03
CA PHE A 60 -2.99 -24.97 -1.26
C PHE A 60 -3.99 -25.40 -2.32
N ILE A 61 -3.53 -26.02 -3.41
CA ILE A 61 -4.43 -26.64 -4.41
C ILE A 61 -4.15 -28.13 -4.42
N THR A 62 -5.16 -28.94 -4.11
CA THR A 62 -4.95 -30.36 -3.90
C THR A 62 -6.12 -31.20 -4.42
N GLY A 63 -5.81 -32.40 -4.92
CA GLY A 63 -6.81 -33.43 -5.20
C GLY A 63 -7.40 -34.05 -3.92
N ARG A 64 -6.81 -33.80 -2.75
CA ARG A 64 -7.37 -34.22 -1.45
C ARG A 64 -8.75 -33.58 -1.25
N GLY A 65 -9.68 -34.34 -0.66
CA GLY A 65 -10.97 -33.82 -0.19
C GLY A 65 -10.86 -33.23 1.22
N SER A 66 -11.98 -32.82 1.81
CA SER A 66 -12.04 -32.17 3.14
C SER A 66 -11.33 -32.97 4.24
N THR A 67 -11.46 -34.30 4.27
CA THR A 67 -10.75 -35.17 5.22
C THR A 67 -9.23 -35.09 5.05
N GLY A 68 -8.75 -35.10 3.81
CA GLY A 68 -7.31 -35.00 3.52
C GLY A 68 -6.73 -33.63 3.86
N LEU A 69 -7.53 -32.57 3.68
CA LEU A 69 -7.18 -31.22 4.10
C LEU A 69 -7.11 -31.10 5.64
N LYS A 70 -8.04 -31.74 6.37
CA LYS A 70 -8.02 -31.79 7.84
C LYS A 70 -6.74 -32.40 8.40
N HIS A 71 -6.19 -33.42 7.74
CA HIS A 71 -4.89 -33.98 8.12
C HIS A 71 -3.76 -32.97 7.98
N MET A 72 -3.70 -32.23 6.86
CA MET A 72 -2.70 -31.16 6.68
C MET A 72 -2.84 -30.07 7.75
N ILE A 73 -4.07 -29.65 8.08
CA ILE A 73 -4.31 -28.64 9.13
C ILE A 73 -3.75 -29.11 10.47
N ASN A 74 -3.99 -30.37 10.83
CA ASN A 74 -3.48 -30.95 12.09
C ASN A 74 -1.94 -30.96 12.13
N ASP A 75 -1.27 -31.16 11.00
CA ASP A 75 0.20 -31.19 10.92
C ASP A 75 0.83 -29.81 11.16
N ILE A 76 0.16 -28.72 10.74
CA ILE A 76 0.77 -27.39 10.70
C ILE A 76 0.22 -26.42 11.77
N GLN A 77 -1.08 -26.47 12.10
CA GLN A 77 -1.75 -25.42 12.89
C GLN A 77 -1.10 -25.23 14.26
N PHE A 78 -0.83 -26.31 15.00
CA PHE A 78 -0.22 -26.23 16.32
C PHE A 78 1.17 -25.59 16.25
N LYS A 79 1.98 -25.96 15.26
CA LYS A 79 3.34 -25.45 15.08
C LYS A 79 3.32 -23.98 14.65
N LEU A 80 2.43 -23.58 13.74
CA LEU A 80 2.29 -22.19 13.34
C LEU A 80 1.93 -21.29 14.54
N LEU A 81 0.89 -21.65 15.29
CA LEU A 81 0.42 -20.86 16.43
C LEU A 81 1.43 -20.85 17.61
N ASN A 82 1.92 -22.01 18.02
CA ASN A 82 2.64 -22.15 19.30
C ASN A 82 4.17 -22.15 19.17
N LEU A 83 4.72 -22.58 18.02
CA LEU A 83 6.16 -22.68 17.82
C LEU A 83 6.70 -21.49 17.02
N TYR A 84 5.96 -21.04 16.02
CA TYR A 84 6.38 -19.92 15.17
C TYR A 84 5.71 -18.57 15.51
N ASN A 85 4.79 -18.56 16.49
CA ASN A 85 4.03 -17.37 16.92
C ASN A 85 3.29 -16.67 15.78
N ILE A 86 2.68 -17.45 14.89
CA ILE A 86 1.78 -16.92 13.87
C ILE A 86 0.46 -16.59 14.53
N ASP A 87 -0.05 -15.38 14.32
CA ASP A 87 -1.33 -14.98 14.88
C ASP A 87 -2.53 -15.41 14.01
N ASN A 88 -3.73 -15.30 14.59
CA ASN A 88 -4.95 -15.70 13.89
C ASN A 88 -5.28 -14.84 12.66
N ILE A 89 -4.75 -13.62 12.57
CA ILE A 89 -4.99 -12.74 11.43
C ILE A 89 -4.05 -13.12 10.29
N GLU A 90 -2.79 -13.46 10.59
CA GLU A 90 -1.85 -14.06 9.65
C GLU A 90 -2.40 -15.36 9.05
N LEU A 91 -3.05 -16.22 9.85
CA LEU A 91 -3.70 -17.44 9.35
C LEU A 91 -4.85 -17.18 8.35
N LYS A 92 -5.42 -15.98 8.29
CA LYS A 92 -6.44 -15.62 7.28
C LYS A 92 -5.88 -15.54 5.86
N ARG A 93 -4.55 -15.51 5.71
CA ARG A 93 -3.86 -15.47 4.43
C ARG A 93 -3.61 -16.85 3.84
N ILE A 94 -4.08 -17.90 4.51
CA ILE A 94 -4.06 -19.28 4.01
C ILE A 94 -5.41 -19.62 3.40
N TYR A 95 -5.37 -20.09 2.16
CA TYR A 95 -6.52 -20.58 1.41
C TYR A 95 -6.24 -22.01 0.96
N ALA A 96 -7.28 -22.83 0.87
CA ALA A 96 -7.15 -24.18 0.34
C ALA A 96 -8.28 -24.51 -0.63
N LEU A 97 -7.90 -25.00 -1.80
CA LEU A 97 -8.76 -25.43 -2.88
C LEU A 97 -8.66 -26.96 -2.96
N ALA A 98 -9.63 -27.62 -2.33
CA ALA A 98 -9.74 -29.07 -2.30
C ALA A 98 -10.46 -29.58 -3.54
N ASN A 99 -10.33 -30.87 -3.82
CA ASN A 99 -10.96 -31.52 -4.98
C ASN A 99 -10.60 -30.82 -6.30
N ASP A 100 -9.32 -30.49 -6.46
CA ASP A 100 -8.75 -29.81 -7.63
C ASP A 100 -9.37 -28.43 -7.93
N GLY A 101 -9.98 -27.83 -6.90
CA GLY A 101 -10.55 -26.50 -6.96
C GLY A 101 -12.04 -26.44 -6.67
N ALA A 102 -12.77 -27.56 -6.63
CA ALA A 102 -14.24 -27.54 -6.54
C ALA A 102 -14.76 -26.91 -5.24
N ARG A 103 -13.97 -27.01 -4.17
CA ARG A 103 -14.28 -26.45 -2.85
C ARG A 103 -13.16 -25.53 -2.40
N LEU A 104 -13.51 -24.29 -2.10
CA LEU A 104 -12.62 -23.33 -1.43
C LEU A 104 -12.83 -23.40 0.08
N PHE A 105 -11.75 -23.46 0.82
CA PHE A 105 -11.67 -23.36 2.28
C PHE A 105 -10.88 -22.11 2.65
N TYR A 106 -11.35 -21.38 3.65
CA TYR A 106 -10.70 -20.19 4.18
C TYR A 106 -10.91 -20.07 5.70
N THR A 107 -9.99 -19.36 6.34
CA THR A 107 -9.99 -19.16 7.79
C THR A 107 -10.98 -18.07 8.19
N SER A 108 -11.83 -18.36 9.16
CA SER A 108 -12.73 -17.40 9.81
C SER A 108 -12.78 -17.66 11.32
N HIS A 109 -13.17 -16.66 12.12
CA HIS A 109 -13.35 -16.78 13.57
C HIS A 109 -12.20 -17.49 14.33
N ASN A 110 -10.94 -17.23 13.94
CA ASN A 110 -9.73 -17.81 14.54
C ASN A 110 -9.56 -19.33 14.39
N GLN A 111 -10.33 -19.97 13.51
CA GLN A 111 -10.16 -21.39 13.19
C GLN A 111 -9.66 -21.55 11.76
N MET A 112 -8.49 -22.20 11.60
CA MET A 112 -7.83 -22.36 10.30
C MET A 112 -8.70 -23.16 9.33
N LEU A 113 -8.96 -22.60 8.14
CA LEU A 113 -9.65 -23.25 7.01
C LEU A 113 -11.00 -23.92 7.40
N ASN A 114 -11.80 -23.25 8.24
CA ASN A 114 -13.05 -23.79 8.79
C ASN A 114 -14.28 -23.50 7.91
N GLU A 115 -14.29 -22.39 7.18
CA GLU A 115 -15.38 -22.03 6.27
C GLU A 115 -15.12 -22.63 4.90
N CYS A 116 -16.19 -22.99 4.18
CA CYS A 116 -16.04 -23.52 2.83
C CYS A 116 -17.23 -23.24 1.91
N ILE A 117 -16.91 -22.99 0.64
CA ILE A 117 -17.88 -22.69 -0.43
C ILE A 117 -17.58 -23.50 -1.69
N TYR A 118 -18.58 -23.65 -2.56
CA TYR A 118 -18.37 -24.14 -3.92
C TYR A 118 -17.81 -23.01 -4.79
N THR A 119 -16.83 -23.34 -5.62
CA THR A 119 -16.30 -22.46 -6.68
C THR A 119 -16.91 -22.78 -8.04
N VAL A 120 -17.53 -23.96 -8.17
CA VAL A 120 -18.16 -24.47 -9.39
C VAL A 120 -19.66 -24.22 -9.37
N SER A 121 -20.26 -24.10 -10.56
CA SER A 121 -21.71 -23.95 -10.71
C SER A 121 -22.46 -25.25 -10.44
N ASP A 122 -23.72 -25.13 -10.03
CA ASP A 122 -24.61 -26.29 -9.88
C ASP A 122 -24.79 -27.07 -11.20
N ASP A 123 -24.75 -26.39 -12.36
CA ASP A 123 -24.80 -27.04 -13.68
C ASP A 123 -23.66 -28.06 -13.87
N LYS A 124 -22.42 -27.69 -13.53
CA LYS A 124 -21.27 -28.60 -13.64
C LYS A 124 -21.41 -29.80 -12.69
N LEU A 125 -21.93 -29.58 -11.48
CA LEU A 125 -22.21 -30.67 -10.53
C LEU A 125 -23.28 -31.62 -11.07
N CYS A 126 -24.32 -31.08 -11.73
CA CYS A 126 -25.35 -31.89 -12.42
C CYS A 126 -24.75 -32.69 -13.59
N GLN A 127 -23.86 -32.09 -14.38
CA GLN A 127 -23.15 -32.81 -15.44
C GLN A 127 -22.31 -33.96 -14.90
N LEU A 128 -21.62 -33.77 -13.76
CA LEU A 128 -20.82 -34.82 -13.13
C LEU A 128 -21.71 -35.96 -12.62
N LYS A 129 -22.88 -35.62 -12.08
CA LYS A 129 -23.84 -36.64 -11.65
C LYS A 129 -24.39 -37.44 -12.83
N LYS A 130 -24.70 -36.76 -13.94
CA LYS A 130 -25.10 -37.41 -15.20
C LYS A 130 -23.99 -38.30 -15.76
N PHE A 131 -22.72 -37.86 -15.70
CA PHE A 131 -21.58 -38.68 -16.06
C PHE A 131 -21.53 -39.98 -15.25
N ASP A 132 -21.64 -39.88 -13.92
CA ASP A 132 -21.67 -41.04 -13.01
C ASP A 132 -22.81 -42.01 -13.35
N ASP A 133 -24.02 -41.50 -13.54
CA ASP A 133 -25.19 -42.32 -13.85
C ASP A 133 -25.05 -43.07 -15.20
N GLU A 134 -24.47 -42.43 -16.22
CA GLU A 134 -24.26 -43.06 -17.54
C GLU A 134 -23.04 -44.00 -17.55
N MET A 135 -21.99 -43.67 -16.82
CA MET A 135 -20.82 -44.52 -16.61
C MET A 135 -21.22 -45.83 -15.94
N LEU A 136 -22.07 -45.80 -14.91
CA LEU A 136 -22.57 -47.00 -14.24
C LEU A 136 -23.40 -47.90 -15.16
N LYS A 137 -24.06 -47.33 -16.18
CA LYS A 137 -24.83 -48.09 -17.20
C LYS A 137 -23.95 -48.70 -18.29
N THR A 138 -22.81 -48.08 -18.59
CA THR A 138 -21.96 -48.40 -19.76
C THR A 138 -20.67 -49.14 -19.40
N GLN A 139 -20.28 -49.16 -18.12
CA GLN A 139 -19.14 -49.94 -17.65
C GLN A 139 -19.32 -51.44 -17.96
N ASN A 140 -18.23 -52.08 -18.36
CA ASN A 140 -18.19 -53.50 -18.68
C ASN A 140 -17.09 -54.21 -17.88
N ASP A 141 -17.06 -55.55 -17.95
CA ASP A 141 -16.08 -56.37 -17.22
C ASP A 141 -14.63 -55.98 -17.53
N LYS A 142 -14.36 -55.48 -18.74
CA LYS A 142 -13.02 -55.03 -19.13
C LYS A 142 -12.56 -53.82 -18.31
N ILE A 143 -13.40 -52.80 -18.13
CA ILE A 143 -13.08 -51.62 -17.30
C ILE A 143 -13.01 -51.99 -15.81
N ASN A 144 -13.93 -52.82 -15.33
CA ASN A 144 -13.99 -53.27 -13.93
C ASN A 144 -12.75 -54.10 -13.52
N ASN A 145 -12.20 -54.88 -14.44
CA ASN A 145 -10.97 -55.65 -14.21
C ASN A 145 -9.72 -54.76 -14.16
N ILE A 146 -9.72 -53.63 -14.87
CA ILE A 146 -8.54 -52.74 -14.97
C ILE A 146 -8.50 -51.71 -13.84
N CYS A 147 -9.66 -51.23 -13.38
CA CYS A 147 -9.72 -50.16 -12.40
C CYS A 147 -10.86 -50.32 -11.39
N LYS A 148 -10.66 -49.77 -10.19
CA LYS A 148 -11.67 -49.65 -9.16
C LYS A 148 -12.20 -48.22 -9.12
N ILE A 149 -13.51 -48.08 -9.27
CA ILE A 149 -14.18 -46.79 -9.20
C ILE A 149 -14.40 -46.39 -7.74
N THR A 150 -14.02 -45.16 -7.43
CA THR A 150 -14.17 -44.53 -6.11
C THR A 150 -14.62 -43.10 -6.28
N TYR A 151 -15.13 -42.51 -5.21
CA TYR A 151 -15.72 -41.18 -5.25
C TYR A 151 -15.06 -40.26 -4.24
N SER A 152 -14.97 -38.99 -4.58
CA SER A 152 -14.82 -37.95 -3.57
C SER A 152 -16.15 -37.21 -3.46
N ASN A 153 -16.77 -37.33 -2.29
CA ASN A 153 -18.03 -36.67 -2.00
C ASN A 153 -17.83 -35.51 -1.05
N ASP A 154 -18.76 -34.57 -1.10
CA ASP A 154 -18.90 -33.51 -0.13
C ASP A 154 -19.25 -34.07 1.25
N SER A 155 -18.52 -33.66 2.29
CA SER A 155 -18.76 -34.16 3.64
C SER A 155 -20.06 -33.68 4.28
N THR A 156 -20.71 -32.65 3.74
CA THR A 156 -21.92 -32.06 4.33
C THR A 156 -23.21 -32.54 3.65
N ASN A 157 -23.23 -32.60 2.32
CA ASN A 157 -24.42 -32.92 1.54
C ASN A 157 -24.25 -34.15 0.64
N ASN A 158 -23.10 -34.82 0.70
CA ASN A 158 -22.77 -36.03 -0.04
C ASN A 158 -22.86 -35.88 -1.57
N LYS A 159 -22.87 -34.65 -2.12
CA LYS A 159 -22.76 -34.42 -3.58
C LYS A 159 -21.42 -34.98 -4.08
N ILE A 160 -21.44 -35.62 -5.25
CA ILE A 160 -20.22 -36.10 -5.92
C ILE A 160 -19.43 -34.88 -6.39
N LEU A 161 -18.16 -34.82 -5.99
CA LEU A 161 -17.23 -33.75 -6.41
C LEU A 161 -16.28 -34.25 -7.50
N ASN A 162 -15.80 -35.50 -7.37
CA ASN A 162 -14.95 -36.17 -8.34
C ASN A 162 -15.29 -37.68 -8.42
N VAL A 163 -15.21 -38.24 -9.62
CA VAL A 163 -15.24 -39.70 -9.89
C VAL A 163 -13.82 -40.15 -10.19
N ARG A 164 -13.34 -41.21 -9.53
CA ARG A 164 -11.94 -41.67 -9.58
C ARG A 164 -11.84 -43.12 -10.00
N PHE A 165 -11.10 -43.37 -11.08
CA PHE A 165 -10.76 -44.68 -11.59
C PHE A 165 -9.35 -45.03 -11.11
N VAL A 166 -9.26 -45.80 -10.03
CA VAL A 166 -7.99 -46.24 -9.44
C VAL A 166 -7.53 -47.49 -10.18
N LEU A 167 -6.48 -47.39 -10.98
CA LEU A 167 -5.99 -48.54 -11.75
C LEU A 167 -5.37 -49.59 -10.83
N GLN A 168 -5.57 -50.86 -11.19
CA GLN A 168 -5.00 -52.00 -10.45
C GLN A 168 -3.53 -52.25 -10.81
N ASP A 169 -3.13 -51.88 -12.04
CA ASP A 169 -1.75 -51.83 -12.49
C ASP A 169 -1.44 -50.47 -13.14
N ASN A 170 -0.15 -50.13 -13.22
CA ASN A 170 0.30 -48.85 -13.78
C ASN A 170 0.70 -48.96 -15.26
N ASN A 171 0.16 -49.93 -16.00
CA ASN A 171 0.48 -50.09 -17.42
C ASN A 171 -0.10 -48.91 -18.24
N ASP A 172 0.74 -48.30 -19.08
CA ASP A 172 0.35 -47.14 -19.91
C ASP A 172 -0.80 -47.48 -20.88
N ASP A 173 -0.88 -48.72 -21.37
CA ASP A 173 -1.99 -49.17 -22.22
C ASP A 173 -3.33 -49.17 -21.47
N ASN A 174 -3.32 -49.54 -20.19
CA ASN A 174 -4.49 -49.55 -19.33
C ASN A 174 -4.94 -48.13 -18.96
N VAL A 175 -3.97 -47.23 -18.74
CA VAL A 175 -4.26 -45.80 -18.57
C VAL A 175 -4.97 -45.26 -19.81
N LYS A 176 -4.45 -45.54 -21.00
CA LYS A 176 -5.04 -45.08 -22.27
C LYS A 176 -6.45 -45.63 -22.47
N LEU A 177 -6.68 -46.92 -22.24
CA LEU A 177 -8.01 -47.54 -22.36
C LEU A 177 -9.07 -46.88 -21.46
N VAL A 178 -8.72 -46.57 -20.22
CA VAL A 178 -9.65 -45.92 -19.29
C VAL A 178 -9.88 -44.45 -19.67
N MET A 179 -8.84 -43.73 -20.12
CA MET A 179 -8.98 -42.36 -20.64
C MET A 179 -9.91 -42.31 -21.85
N ASP A 180 -9.69 -43.15 -22.86
CA ASP A 180 -10.51 -43.21 -24.08
C ASP A 180 -11.99 -43.52 -23.75
N PHE A 181 -12.24 -44.41 -22.78
CA PHE A 181 -13.59 -44.72 -22.31
C PHE A 181 -14.29 -43.49 -21.71
N ILE A 182 -13.60 -42.76 -20.85
CA ILE A 182 -14.12 -41.55 -20.20
C ILE A 182 -14.37 -40.43 -21.21
N GLU A 183 -13.42 -40.21 -22.13
CA GLU A 183 -13.52 -39.17 -23.17
C GLU A 183 -14.72 -39.41 -24.09
N ASN A 184 -14.94 -40.67 -24.50
CA ASN A 184 -16.11 -41.03 -25.30
C ASN A 184 -17.41 -40.76 -24.54
N LEU A 185 -17.50 -41.12 -23.25
CA LEU A 185 -18.67 -40.81 -22.42
C LEU A 185 -18.93 -39.31 -22.30
N ILE A 186 -17.90 -38.50 -22.06
CA ILE A 186 -18.07 -37.04 -21.97
C ILE A 186 -18.60 -36.49 -23.30
N LYS A 187 -18.08 -36.98 -24.42
CA LYS A 187 -18.47 -36.56 -25.77
C LYS A 187 -19.89 -36.97 -26.14
N ASP A 188 -20.25 -38.24 -25.92
CA ASP A 188 -21.54 -38.81 -26.29
C ASP A 188 -22.71 -38.13 -25.57
N TYR A 189 -22.48 -37.67 -24.34
CA TYR A 189 -23.50 -37.03 -23.50
C TYR A 189 -23.36 -35.50 -23.41
N ASN A 190 -22.44 -34.90 -24.18
CA ASN A 190 -22.16 -33.47 -24.26
C ASN A 190 -21.86 -32.82 -22.90
N LEU A 191 -20.97 -33.45 -22.11
CA LEU A 191 -20.65 -33.08 -20.73
C LEU A 191 -19.42 -32.14 -20.64
N ASN A 192 -19.42 -31.09 -21.47
CA ASN A 192 -18.25 -30.22 -21.70
C ASN A 192 -17.80 -29.43 -20.45
N GLY A 193 -18.57 -29.45 -19.36
CA GLY A 193 -18.21 -28.83 -18.09
C GLY A 193 -17.26 -29.66 -17.22
N LEU A 194 -16.94 -30.89 -17.63
CA LEU A 194 -16.10 -31.84 -16.90
C LEU A 194 -14.66 -31.87 -17.42
N ASN A 195 -13.72 -32.15 -16.51
CA ASN A 195 -12.30 -32.27 -16.81
C ASN A 195 -11.77 -33.65 -16.41
N ILE A 196 -10.80 -34.15 -17.17
CA ILE A 196 -10.12 -35.41 -16.91
C ILE A 196 -8.68 -35.10 -16.49
N THR A 197 -8.20 -35.74 -15.42
CA THR A 197 -6.82 -35.59 -14.93
C THR A 197 -6.24 -36.92 -14.48
N ARG A 198 -4.91 -37.10 -14.57
CA ARG A 198 -4.21 -38.25 -13.99
C ARG A 198 -3.41 -37.81 -12.76
N GLY A 199 -3.61 -38.52 -11.66
CA GLY A 199 -2.80 -38.38 -10.44
C GLY A 199 -2.28 -39.73 -9.95
N LYS A 200 -1.73 -39.74 -8.73
CA LYS A 200 -1.34 -40.95 -8.01
C LYS A 200 -2.06 -41.06 -6.67
N TYR A 201 -2.42 -42.29 -6.29
CA TYR A 201 -2.93 -42.60 -4.96
C TYR A 201 -2.26 -43.86 -4.41
N LYS A 202 -1.50 -43.71 -3.31
CA LYS A 202 -0.77 -44.79 -2.59
C LYS A 202 0.26 -45.60 -3.39
N GLU A 203 0.34 -45.42 -4.72
CA GLU A 203 1.31 -45.90 -5.73
C GLU A 203 0.64 -46.20 -7.08
N ASN A 204 -0.69 -46.27 -7.11
CA ASN A 204 -1.46 -46.53 -8.33
C ASN A 204 -1.80 -45.23 -9.07
N ASN A 205 -1.82 -45.30 -10.40
CA ASN A 205 -2.37 -44.27 -11.26
C ASN A 205 -3.87 -44.14 -10.98
N VAL A 206 -4.35 -42.91 -10.89
CA VAL A 206 -5.77 -42.58 -10.75
C VAL A 206 -6.15 -41.64 -11.86
N ILE A 207 -7.14 -42.03 -12.67
CA ILE A 207 -7.78 -41.13 -13.62
C ILE A 207 -9.01 -40.55 -12.92
N GLN A 208 -9.14 -39.23 -12.95
CA GLN A 208 -10.20 -38.53 -12.24
C GLN A 208 -11.02 -37.67 -13.19
N VAL A 209 -12.34 -37.76 -13.08
CA VAL A 209 -13.30 -36.87 -13.71
C VAL A 209 -13.84 -35.91 -12.66
N GLY A 210 -13.65 -34.62 -12.86
CA GLY A 210 -14.06 -33.56 -11.94
C GLY A 210 -14.76 -32.40 -12.65
N THR A 211 -15.28 -31.47 -11.86
CA THR A 211 -15.99 -30.26 -12.36
C THR A 211 -15.06 -29.08 -12.65
N THR A 212 -13.79 -29.19 -12.27
CA THR A 212 -12.77 -28.14 -12.42
C THR A 212 -11.39 -28.78 -12.49
N SER A 213 -10.39 -27.95 -12.78
CA SER A 213 -8.97 -28.28 -12.86
C SER A 213 -8.15 -27.24 -12.10
N LYS A 214 -6.89 -27.56 -11.79
CA LYS A 214 -6.03 -26.73 -10.93
C LYS A 214 -5.72 -25.35 -11.53
N ASP A 215 -5.68 -25.21 -12.85
CA ASP A 215 -5.53 -23.93 -13.56
C ASP A 215 -6.74 -22.99 -13.35
N ILE A 216 -7.97 -23.51 -13.46
CA ILE A 216 -9.20 -22.75 -13.15
C ILE A 216 -9.22 -22.38 -11.66
N ALA A 217 -8.75 -23.28 -10.80
CA ALA A 217 -8.63 -23.05 -9.37
C ALA A 217 -7.65 -21.90 -9.05
N ILE A 218 -6.52 -21.79 -9.76
CA ILE A 218 -5.61 -20.65 -9.66
C ILE A 218 -6.30 -19.35 -10.06
N GLU A 219 -6.99 -19.30 -11.20
CA GLU A 219 -7.68 -18.07 -11.62
C GLU A 219 -8.74 -17.63 -10.60
N THR A 220 -9.41 -18.59 -9.97
CA THR A 220 -10.37 -18.34 -8.89
C THR A 220 -9.66 -17.80 -7.65
N ALA A 221 -8.52 -18.38 -7.26
CA ALA A 221 -7.72 -17.93 -6.13
C ALA A 221 -7.17 -16.52 -6.34
N GLU A 222 -6.60 -16.23 -7.51
CA GLU A 222 -6.05 -14.92 -7.85
C GLU A 222 -7.12 -13.82 -7.71
N LYS A 223 -8.34 -14.06 -8.22
CA LYS A 223 -9.46 -13.10 -8.08
C LYS A 223 -9.94 -12.95 -6.63
N LEU A 224 -10.00 -14.05 -5.89
CA LEU A 224 -10.47 -14.06 -4.51
C LEU A 224 -9.52 -13.33 -3.56
N ILE A 225 -8.22 -13.56 -3.72
CA ILE A 225 -7.16 -12.92 -2.93
C ILE A 225 -6.90 -11.50 -3.46
N GLY A 226 -7.22 -11.24 -4.74
CA GLY A 226 -7.08 -9.95 -5.40
C GLY A 226 -5.66 -9.68 -5.94
N VAL A 227 -4.76 -10.67 -5.89
CA VAL A 227 -3.41 -10.52 -6.43
C VAL A 227 -3.44 -10.34 -7.96
N PRO A 228 -2.46 -9.62 -8.55
CA PRO A 228 -2.36 -9.50 -10.00
C PRO A 228 -2.32 -10.86 -10.70
N LYS A 229 -2.86 -10.94 -11.92
CA LYS A 229 -2.88 -12.19 -12.70
C LYS A 229 -1.45 -12.63 -12.96
N ASN A 230 -1.16 -13.93 -12.87
CA ASN A 230 0.18 -14.47 -13.09
C ASN A 230 1.24 -13.90 -12.11
N SER A 231 0.82 -13.41 -10.93
CA SER A 231 1.74 -13.01 -9.85
C SER A 231 1.84 -14.05 -8.74
N MET A 232 1.12 -15.16 -8.87
CA MET A 232 1.19 -16.30 -7.95
C MET A 232 2.23 -17.30 -8.45
N MET A 233 3.24 -17.59 -7.63
CA MET A 233 4.22 -18.65 -7.89
C MET A 233 3.54 -20.01 -7.72
N ARG A 234 3.71 -20.96 -8.64
CA ARG A 234 2.98 -22.24 -8.64
C ARG A 234 3.95 -23.40 -8.55
N ILE A 235 3.80 -24.25 -7.54
CA ILE A 235 4.74 -25.32 -7.24
C ILE A 235 3.98 -26.63 -7.08
N GLY A 236 4.37 -27.66 -7.81
CA GLY A 236 3.77 -29.00 -7.75
C GLY A 236 4.78 -30.08 -8.17
N ASP A 237 4.43 -31.35 -8.00
CA ASP A 237 5.34 -32.48 -8.27
C ASP A 237 5.06 -33.15 -9.63
N CYS A 238 3.86 -32.98 -10.20
CA CYS A 238 3.38 -33.73 -11.36
C CYS A 238 3.20 -32.87 -12.63
N GLY A 239 4.29 -32.30 -13.14
CA GLY A 239 4.32 -31.40 -14.30
C GLY A 239 4.44 -32.07 -15.68
N ASP A 240 4.26 -33.37 -15.82
CA ASP A 240 4.18 -34.06 -17.12
C ASP A 240 2.82 -33.86 -17.80
N ILE A 241 2.71 -33.95 -19.14
CA ILE A 241 1.55 -33.50 -19.95
C ILE A 241 0.18 -34.00 -19.45
N ILE A 242 0.14 -35.19 -18.86
CA ILE A 242 -1.10 -35.83 -18.37
C ILE A 242 -1.26 -35.71 -16.84
N GLY A 243 -0.28 -35.12 -16.15
CA GLY A 243 -0.29 -34.90 -14.71
C GLY A 243 -1.33 -33.89 -14.26
N ASN A 244 -1.85 -34.07 -13.03
CA ASN A 244 -2.85 -33.21 -12.42
C ASN A 244 -2.35 -31.78 -12.15
N ASP A 245 -1.04 -31.58 -11.99
CA ASP A 245 -0.45 -30.24 -11.84
C ASP A 245 -0.10 -29.57 -13.16
N TYR A 246 -0.04 -30.32 -14.27
CA TYR A 246 0.44 -29.82 -15.56
C TYR A 246 -0.22 -28.52 -16.00
N ALA A 247 -1.55 -28.45 -15.96
CA ALA A 247 -2.29 -27.27 -16.38
C ALA A 247 -1.96 -26.03 -15.51
N MET A 248 -1.69 -26.25 -14.22
CA MET A 248 -1.27 -25.19 -13.31
C MET A 248 0.19 -24.77 -13.56
N LEU A 249 1.07 -25.73 -13.85
CA LEU A 249 2.53 -25.54 -13.94
C LEU A 249 3.04 -25.17 -15.33
N ASN A 250 2.29 -25.42 -16.41
CA ASN A 250 2.73 -25.14 -17.78
C ASN A 250 2.58 -23.64 -18.12
N CYS A 251 3.29 -22.79 -17.39
CA CYS A 251 3.40 -21.35 -17.60
C CYS A 251 4.69 -20.79 -17.00
N GLU A 252 4.99 -19.52 -17.27
CA GLU A 252 6.19 -18.81 -16.75
C GLU A 252 6.29 -18.79 -15.21
N GLN A 253 5.20 -19.03 -14.49
CA GLN A 253 5.15 -19.02 -13.02
C GLN A 253 5.14 -20.43 -12.40
N GLY A 254 5.21 -21.47 -13.23
CA GLY A 254 5.02 -22.85 -12.83
C GLY A 254 6.32 -23.63 -12.74
N TYR A 255 6.53 -24.20 -11.56
CA TYR A 255 7.74 -24.91 -11.19
C TYR A 255 7.40 -26.33 -10.76
N SER A 256 8.07 -27.32 -11.34
CA SER A 256 7.90 -28.71 -10.97
C SER A 256 9.06 -29.19 -10.11
N VAL A 257 8.73 -29.88 -9.02
CA VAL A 257 9.70 -30.44 -8.06
C VAL A 257 9.92 -31.93 -8.22
N ASP A 258 9.28 -32.60 -9.20
CA ASP A 258 9.65 -33.97 -9.56
C ASP A 258 9.55 -34.21 -11.07
N ARG A 259 8.34 -34.46 -11.58
CA ARG A 259 8.11 -34.78 -13.00
C ARG A 259 7.95 -33.52 -13.82
N THR A 260 8.71 -33.38 -14.89
CA THR A 260 8.60 -32.25 -15.82
C THR A 260 8.09 -32.70 -17.18
N CYS A 261 7.69 -31.74 -18.02
CA CYS A 261 7.49 -31.95 -19.44
C CYS A 261 8.68 -31.37 -20.24
N ASN A 262 8.71 -31.60 -21.56
CA ASN A 262 9.71 -30.99 -22.43
C ASN A 262 9.41 -29.52 -22.81
N SER A 263 8.51 -28.84 -22.07
CA SER A 263 8.17 -27.42 -22.30
C SER A 263 9.31 -26.53 -21.87
N VAL A 264 9.77 -25.63 -22.75
CA VAL A 264 10.84 -24.68 -22.44
C VAL A 264 10.34 -23.42 -21.72
N ASP A 265 9.02 -23.20 -21.68
CA ASP A 265 8.39 -21.98 -21.14
C ASP A 265 7.51 -22.25 -19.91
N GLY A 266 7.59 -23.46 -19.32
CA GLY A 266 6.81 -23.83 -18.14
C GLY A 266 7.22 -25.19 -17.58
N CYS A 267 6.56 -25.59 -16.48
CA CYS A 267 6.90 -26.78 -15.70
C CYS A 267 8.39 -26.83 -15.34
N PHE A 268 8.97 -25.70 -14.93
CA PHE A 268 10.42 -25.57 -14.78
C PHE A 268 10.95 -26.52 -13.70
N PRO A 269 11.97 -27.36 -13.99
CA PRO A 269 12.74 -28.02 -12.95
C PRO A 269 13.52 -27.00 -12.12
N ILE A 270 13.79 -27.33 -10.86
CA ILE A 270 14.52 -26.44 -9.94
C ILE A 270 16.01 -26.71 -10.03
N PHE A 271 16.77 -25.72 -10.51
CA PHE A 271 18.23 -25.79 -10.58
C PHE A 271 18.86 -25.14 -9.34
N ASP A 272 19.76 -25.83 -8.66
CA ASP A 272 20.59 -25.25 -7.61
C ASP A 272 21.70 -24.34 -8.20
N ASP A 273 22.47 -23.69 -7.32
CA ASP A 273 23.57 -22.80 -7.71
C ASP A 273 24.71 -23.53 -8.46
N ASN A 274 24.75 -24.87 -8.40
CA ASN A 274 25.69 -25.74 -9.13
C ASN A 274 25.05 -26.39 -10.37
N ASN A 275 23.88 -25.91 -10.81
CA ASN A 275 23.10 -26.42 -11.94
C ASN A 275 22.58 -27.86 -11.78
N ARG A 276 22.46 -28.37 -10.55
CA ARG A 276 21.86 -29.67 -10.27
C ARG A 276 20.36 -29.51 -10.11
N ILE A 277 19.60 -30.47 -10.65
CA ILE A 277 18.14 -30.49 -10.48
C ILE A 277 17.81 -31.01 -9.09
N LEU A 278 17.17 -30.18 -8.27
CA LEU A 278 16.63 -30.54 -6.97
C LEU A 278 15.25 -31.19 -7.12
N LYS A 279 14.85 -32.00 -6.13
CA LYS A 279 13.53 -32.65 -6.11
C LYS A 279 12.80 -32.52 -4.77
N GLY A 280 11.49 -32.71 -4.81
CA GLY A 280 10.60 -32.74 -3.66
C GLY A 280 10.70 -31.49 -2.80
N VAL A 281 10.57 -31.67 -1.48
CA VAL A 281 10.59 -30.57 -0.52
C VAL A 281 11.89 -29.76 -0.53
N ASP A 282 13.04 -30.37 -0.84
CA ASP A 282 14.32 -29.64 -0.90
C ASP A 282 14.33 -28.63 -2.06
N ALA A 283 13.73 -29.00 -3.20
CA ALA A 283 13.53 -28.09 -4.32
C ALA A 283 12.59 -26.94 -3.95
N THR A 284 11.47 -27.25 -3.29
CA THR A 284 10.51 -26.24 -2.82
C THR A 284 11.18 -25.22 -1.89
N LEU A 285 11.93 -25.69 -0.89
CA LEU A 285 12.64 -24.83 0.07
C LEU A 285 13.70 -23.95 -0.61
N PHE A 286 14.47 -24.51 -1.54
CA PHE A 286 15.47 -23.77 -2.30
C PHE A 286 14.81 -22.68 -3.16
N LEU A 287 13.75 -23.02 -3.86
CA LEU A 287 13.01 -22.12 -4.74
C LEU A 287 12.44 -20.92 -3.98
N ILE A 288 11.76 -21.16 -2.86
CA ILE A 288 11.16 -20.09 -2.05
C ILE A 288 12.23 -19.13 -1.51
N LYS A 289 13.42 -19.63 -1.18
CA LYS A 289 14.55 -18.80 -0.75
C LYS A 289 15.10 -17.92 -1.87
N LYS A 290 15.01 -18.36 -3.14
CA LYS A 290 15.53 -17.63 -4.32
C LYS A 290 14.48 -16.69 -4.95
N ALA A 291 13.20 -16.98 -4.76
CA ALA A 291 12.11 -16.21 -5.33
C ALA A 291 11.96 -14.83 -4.68
N LYS A 292 11.55 -13.83 -5.50
CA LYS A 292 11.24 -12.48 -5.02
C LYS A 292 9.80 -12.38 -4.55
N LEU A 293 9.53 -12.88 -3.35
CA LEU A 293 8.19 -12.89 -2.75
C LEU A 293 7.98 -11.63 -1.89
N LEU A 294 7.02 -10.81 -2.28
CA LEU A 294 6.74 -9.51 -1.65
C LEU A 294 5.25 -9.35 -1.31
N PRO A 295 4.93 -8.64 -0.21
CA PRO A 295 3.55 -8.34 0.13
C PRO A 295 2.89 -7.50 -0.96
N THR A 296 1.57 -7.66 -1.09
CA THR A 296 0.76 -7.02 -2.14
C THR A 296 -0.10 -5.92 -1.54
N ILE A 297 0.26 -4.67 -1.80
CA ILE A 297 -0.51 -3.51 -1.36
C ILE A 297 -1.50 -3.07 -2.45
N CYS A 298 -1.20 -3.35 -3.72
CA CYS A 298 -2.03 -2.98 -4.87
C CYS A 298 -2.65 -4.21 -5.53
N LEU A 299 -3.97 -4.35 -5.41
CA LEU A 299 -4.80 -5.39 -5.99
C LEU A 299 -5.26 -4.97 -7.39
N GLU A 300 -4.67 -5.54 -8.45
CA GLU A 300 -5.01 -5.17 -9.84
C GLU A 300 -6.26 -5.88 -10.38
N ASN A 301 -6.66 -7.01 -9.79
CA ASN A 301 -7.72 -7.89 -10.34
C ASN A 301 -8.80 -8.30 -9.32
N ALA A 302 -8.99 -7.53 -8.25
CA ALA A 302 -10.06 -7.78 -7.29
C ALA A 302 -11.45 -7.71 -7.95
N ASP A 303 -12.44 -8.43 -7.41
CA ASP A 303 -13.84 -8.24 -7.81
C ASP A 303 -14.44 -7.00 -7.13
N LYS A 304 -14.86 -6.01 -7.94
CA LYS A 304 -15.35 -4.71 -7.43
C LYS A 304 -16.52 -4.85 -6.45
N LYS A 305 -17.49 -5.72 -6.76
CA LYS A 305 -18.71 -5.88 -5.96
C LYS A 305 -18.41 -6.45 -4.57
N THR A 306 -17.55 -7.46 -4.52
CA THR A 306 -17.08 -8.09 -3.29
C THR A 306 -16.20 -7.13 -2.50
N TYR A 307 -15.28 -6.44 -3.20
CA TYR A 307 -14.39 -5.45 -2.61
C TYR A 307 -15.16 -4.34 -1.89
N ILE A 308 -16.15 -3.70 -2.52
CA ILE A 308 -16.94 -2.61 -1.91
C ILE A 308 -17.55 -3.04 -0.57
N LYS A 309 -18.16 -4.24 -0.51
CA LYS A 309 -18.81 -4.74 0.70
C LYS A 309 -17.83 -4.97 1.84
N ASN A 310 -16.65 -5.53 1.54
CA ASN A 310 -15.64 -5.83 2.55
C ASN A 310 -14.87 -4.58 2.98
N TYR A 311 -14.58 -3.70 2.02
CA TYR A 311 -13.95 -2.41 2.27
C TYR A 311 -14.82 -1.54 3.18
N ALA A 312 -16.15 -1.52 2.96
CA ALA A 312 -17.07 -0.76 3.82
C ALA A 312 -17.06 -1.23 5.29
N LYS A 313 -16.93 -2.54 5.53
CA LYS A 313 -16.75 -3.08 6.89
C LYS A 313 -15.42 -2.63 7.50
N THR A 314 -14.37 -2.57 6.69
CA THR A 314 -13.05 -2.12 7.12
C THR A 314 -13.06 -0.63 7.44
N GLU A 315 -13.67 0.20 6.60
CA GLU A 315 -13.84 1.65 6.85
C GLU A 315 -14.65 1.92 8.12
N TYR A 316 -15.71 1.14 8.37
CA TYR A 316 -16.43 1.19 9.64
C TYR A 316 -15.51 0.88 10.84
N ALA A 317 -14.69 -0.18 10.75
CA ALA A 317 -13.74 -0.54 11.80
C ALA A 317 -12.66 0.54 12.01
N ILE A 318 -12.21 1.22 10.94
CA ILE A 318 -11.30 2.38 11.05
C ILE A 318 -11.99 3.49 11.86
N SER A 319 -13.23 3.83 11.48
CA SER A 319 -14.01 4.89 12.16
C SER A 319 -14.22 4.59 13.65
N GLU A 320 -14.57 3.35 13.99
CA GLU A 320 -14.73 2.91 15.37
C GLU A 320 -13.40 2.97 16.15
N GLY A 321 -12.33 2.42 15.57
CA GLY A 321 -10.99 2.39 16.20
C GLY A 321 -10.43 3.80 16.42
N LYS A 322 -10.63 4.70 15.45
CA LYS A 322 -10.22 6.12 15.52
C LYS A 322 -10.77 6.80 16.76
N CYS A 323 -12.07 6.64 17.06
CA CYS A 323 -12.72 7.28 18.20
C CYS A 323 -12.00 6.99 19.53
N LYS A 324 -11.54 5.76 19.74
CA LYS A 324 -10.83 5.36 20.96
C LYS A 324 -9.49 6.08 21.13
N TYR A 325 -8.69 6.15 20.06
CA TYR A 325 -7.39 6.82 20.10
C TYR A 325 -7.53 8.35 20.20
N LEU A 326 -8.45 8.94 19.42
CA LEU A 326 -8.68 10.39 19.46
C LEU A 326 -9.18 10.87 20.81
N THR A 327 -9.97 10.07 21.54
CA THR A 327 -10.47 10.44 22.87
C THR A 327 -9.33 10.79 23.83
N MET A 328 -8.26 9.98 23.85
CA MET A 328 -7.09 10.21 24.72
C MET A 328 -6.37 11.53 24.38
N TYR A 329 -6.06 11.74 23.10
CA TYR A 329 -5.32 12.94 22.67
C TYR A 329 -6.17 14.20 22.71
N ASN A 330 -7.47 14.08 22.43
CA ASN A 330 -8.41 15.18 22.66
C ASN A 330 -8.40 15.60 24.12
N GLN A 331 -8.35 14.67 25.08
CA GLN A 331 -8.27 15.07 26.49
C GLN A 331 -7.00 15.88 26.78
N ILE A 332 -5.84 15.48 26.23
CA ILE A 332 -4.59 16.24 26.41
C ILE A 332 -4.72 17.65 25.83
N ILE A 333 -5.32 17.79 24.64
CA ILE A 333 -5.54 19.09 23.99
C ILE A 333 -6.53 19.94 24.79
N LYS A 334 -7.63 19.35 25.26
CA LYS A 334 -8.61 20.03 26.13
C LYS A 334 -7.92 20.59 27.38
N ASP A 335 -7.07 19.82 28.02
CA ASP A 335 -6.31 20.27 29.19
C ASP A 335 -5.31 21.38 28.83
N ASN A 336 -4.65 21.27 27.68
CA ASN A 336 -3.60 22.19 27.24
C ASN A 336 -4.11 23.52 26.67
N PHE A 337 -5.35 23.58 26.17
CA PHE A 337 -5.95 24.76 25.56
C PHE A 337 -7.26 25.20 26.22
N ASN A 338 -7.74 24.48 27.24
CA ASN A 338 -9.01 24.74 27.92
C ASN A 338 -10.19 24.83 26.93
N THR A 339 -10.29 23.86 26.02
CA THR A 339 -11.32 23.79 24.98
C THR A 339 -12.30 22.63 25.20
N PRO A 340 -13.55 22.70 24.73
CA PRO A 340 -14.53 21.63 24.91
C PRO A 340 -14.36 20.44 23.95
N ASN A 341 -13.94 20.66 22.70
CA ASN A 341 -13.92 19.66 21.62
C ASN A 341 -12.52 19.12 21.29
N GLY A 342 -11.48 19.55 22.01
CA GLY A 342 -10.12 19.07 21.80
C GLY A 342 -9.50 19.64 20.53
N MET A 343 -8.96 18.78 19.66
CA MET A 343 -8.21 19.20 18.46
C MET A 343 -9.05 20.05 17.51
N ASP A 344 -10.34 19.74 17.38
CA ASP A 344 -11.24 20.47 16.50
C ASP A 344 -11.49 21.91 16.93
N ASP A 345 -11.02 22.36 18.11
CA ASP A 345 -11.07 23.77 18.53
C ASP A 345 -9.74 24.51 18.30
N VAL A 346 -8.69 23.79 17.93
CA VAL A 346 -7.33 24.31 17.70
C VAL A 346 -6.96 24.25 16.22
N PHE A 347 -7.22 23.12 15.58
CA PHE A 347 -6.92 22.87 14.18
C PHE A 347 -8.21 22.86 13.35
N ASP A 348 -8.17 23.50 12.20
CA ASP A 348 -9.23 23.39 11.21
C ASP A 348 -9.16 22.03 10.50
N CYS A 349 -10.26 21.27 10.53
CA CYS A 349 -10.27 19.90 9.99
C CYS A 349 -10.01 19.81 8.49
N SER A 350 -10.31 20.86 7.73
CA SER A 350 -10.11 20.88 6.28
C SER A 350 -8.73 21.43 5.91
N SER A 351 -8.42 22.66 6.32
CA SER A 351 -7.17 23.30 5.93
C SER A 351 -5.98 22.80 6.75
N GLY A 352 -6.19 22.29 7.97
CA GLY A 352 -5.16 22.01 8.96
C GLY A 352 -4.60 23.25 9.66
N SER A 353 -5.08 24.45 9.29
CA SER A 353 -4.68 25.72 9.91
C SER A 353 -4.98 25.73 11.40
N ILE A 354 -4.12 26.39 12.17
CA ILE A 354 -4.52 26.85 13.50
C ILE A 354 -5.68 27.83 13.34
N LYS A 355 -6.76 27.63 14.09
CA LYS A 355 -7.95 28.48 14.03
C LYS A 355 -8.22 29.19 15.35
N ILE A 356 -8.67 30.42 15.23
CA ILE A 356 -9.16 31.24 16.32
C ILE A 356 -10.62 31.59 16.01
N PRO A 357 -11.59 31.05 16.76
CA PRO A 357 -12.99 31.47 16.66
C PRO A 357 -13.12 32.99 16.73
N MET A 358 -14.01 33.58 15.94
CA MET A 358 -14.15 35.03 15.85
C MET A 358 -14.38 35.69 17.22
N TYR A 359 -15.12 35.05 18.13
CA TYR A 359 -15.32 35.58 19.48
C TYR A 359 -14.03 35.58 20.32
N GLU A 360 -13.18 34.53 20.22
CA GLU A 360 -11.87 34.51 20.90
C GLU A 360 -10.95 35.60 20.36
N TRP A 361 -11.03 35.85 19.05
CA TRP A 361 -10.29 36.92 18.40
C TRP A 361 -10.70 38.29 18.93
N GLU A 362 -12.00 38.58 19.04
CA GLU A 362 -12.49 39.87 19.55
C GLU A 362 -12.20 40.08 21.04
N ILE A 363 -12.23 39.02 21.86
CA ILE A 363 -11.91 39.09 23.29
C ILE A 363 -10.42 39.40 23.52
N LEU A 364 -9.54 38.90 22.66
CA LEU A 364 -8.09 39.08 22.82
C LEU A 364 -7.71 40.57 22.78
N ASP A 365 -6.88 41.01 23.74
CA ASP A 365 -6.39 42.39 23.83
C ASP A 365 -5.87 42.88 22.48
N PHE A 366 -6.38 44.04 22.04
CA PHE A 366 -5.94 44.70 20.82
C PHE A 366 -4.44 45.03 20.86
N ASN A 367 -3.86 45.23 22.05
CA ASN A 367 -2.43 45.48 22.22
C ASN A 367 -1.54 44.23 22.12
N ASN A 368 -2.12 43.03 22.02
CA ASN A 368 -1.35 41.81 21.80
C ASN A 368 -0.52 41.93 20.50
N PRO A 369 0.83 41.88 20.59
CA PRO A 369 1.69 42.08 19.42
C PRO A 369 1.46 41.05 18.31
N LEU A 370 1.12 39.82 18.67
CA LEU A 370 0.86 38.75 17.70
C LEU A 370 -0.51 38.92 17.04
N LYS A 371 -1.53 39.40 17.77
CA LYS A 371 -2.82 39.78 17.17
C LYS A 371 -2.60 40.85 16.10
N LYS A 372 -1.83 41.90 16.42
CA LYS A 372 -1.50 42.97 15.46
C LYS A 372 -0.79 42.45 14.21
N LEU A 373 0.16 41.53 14.37
CA LEU A 373 0.84 40.87 13.26
C LEU A 373 -0.15 40.12 12.35
N PHE A 374 -0.98 39.24 12.92
CA PHE A 374 -1.94 38.45 12.15
C PHE A 374 -3.13 39.28 11.62
N ALA A 375 -3.37 40.48 12.17
CA ALA A 375 -4.35 41.45 11.69
C ALA A 375 -3.82 42.37 10.57
N MET A 376 -2.54 42.27 10.21
CA MET A 376 -1.97 43.05 9.10
C MET A 376 -2.77 42.81 7.82
N ASN A 377 -3.14 43.90 7.15
CA ASN A 377 -3.97 43.89 5.96
C ASN A 377 -3.61 45.04 5.02
N ASP A 378 -4.01 44.90 3.76
CA ASP A 378 -4.09 45.97 2.79
C ASP A 378 -5.54 46.09 2.34
N SER A 379 -6.13 47.28 2.52
CA SER A 379 -7.48 47.59 2.03
C SER A 379 -8.55 46.56 2.46
N GLY A 380 -8.40 45.96 3.65
CA GLY A 380 -9.29 44.94 4.20
C GLY A 380 -8.94 43.47 3.88
N SER A 381 -7.95 43.23 3.02
CA SER A 381 -7.40 41.91 2.72
C SER A 381 -6.28 41.54 3.68
N LEU A 382 -6.46 40.46 4.45
CA LEU A 382 -5.50 40.02 5.46
C LEU A 382 -4.29 39.35 4.82
N PHE A 383 -3.09 39.61 5.35
CA PHE A 383 -1.84 39.09 4.77
C PHE A 383 -1.52 37.65 5.20
N TYR A 384 -1.57 37.39 6.50
CA TYR A 384 -1.10 36.16 7.14
C TYR A 384 -2.22 35.30 7.74
N THR A 385 -3.45 35.72 7.50
CA THR A 385 -4.66 35.12 8.06
C THR A 385 -5.74 35.08 6.98
N LEU A 386 -6.58 34.06 6.99
CA LEU A 386 -7.82 34.01 6.20
C LEU A 386 -9.02 33.92 7.12
N ARG A 387 -10.20 34.27 6.60
CA ARG A 387 -11.48 34.09 7.31
C ARG A 387 -12.28 33.01 6.62
N ASP A 388 -12.74 32.04 7.39
CA ASP A 388 -13.91 31.25 7.00
C ASP A 388 -15.19 31.96 7.51
N ASN A 389 -16.27 31.22 7.76
CA ASN A 389 -17.52 31.81 8.25
C ASN A 389 -17.56 32.03 9.77
N PHE A 390 -16.64 31.42 10.53
CA PHE A 390 -16.70 31.34 12.00
C PHE A 390 -15.35 31.61 12.69
N ASN A 391 -14.25 31.58 11.96
CA ASN A 391 -12.89 31.55 12.47
C ASN A 391 -11.94 32.41 11.62
N TYR A 392 -10.91 32.91 12.29
CA TYR A 392 -9.65 33.31 11.68
C TYR A 392 -8.74 32.09 11.56
N LEU A 393 -8.26 31.80 10.35
CA LEU A 393 -7.30 30.75 10.04
C LEU A 393 -5.92 31.41 9.94
N LEU A 394 -4.96 31.03 10.77
CA LEU A 394 -3.62 31.64 10.86
C LEU A 394 -2.67 31.25 9.70
N ARG A 395 -3.21 31.18 8.49
CA ARG A 395 -2.52 30.97 7.21
C ARG A 395 -3.06 31.99 6.23
N GLY A 396 -2.21 32.66 5.47
CA GLY A 396 -2.60 33.80 4.63
C GLY A 396 -2.21 33.68 3.15
N SER A 397 -2.71 34.61 2.34
CA SER A 397 -2.46 34.70 0.89
C SER A 397 -1.09 35.29 0.54
N LYS A 398 -0.43 36.03 1.46
CA LYS A 398 0.90 36.60 1.19
C LYS A 398 2.05 35.64 1.48
N ASN A 399 1.83 34.67 2.36
CA ASN A 399 2.85 33.70 2.77
C ASN A 399 2.41 32.26 2.46
N TYR A 400 1.53 31.68 3.26
CA TYR A 400 1.25 30.25 3.30
C TYR A 400 0.61 29.74 2.00
N TYR A 401 -0.45 30.40 1.54
CA TYR A 401 -1.20 30.05 0.32
C TYR A 401 -0.84 30.93 -0.87
N TYR A 402 0.34 31.56 -0.83
CA TYR A 402 0.78 32.51 -1.85
C TYR A 402 0.71 31.92 -3.26
N PHE A 403 1.27 30.72 -3.47
CA PHE A 403 1.25 30.12 -4.80
C PHE A 403 -0.17 29.75 -5.25
N LEU A 404 -1.06 29.31 -4.35
CA LEU A 404 -2.46 29.06 -4.71
C LEU A 404 -3.18 30.36 -5.13
N ALA A 405 -2.88 31.48 -4.47
CA ALA A 405 -3.45 32.79 -4.77
C ALA A 405 -2.84 33.47 -6.02
N ASN A 406 -1.61 33.13 -6.40
CA ASN A 406 -0.84 33.92 -7.37
C ASN A 406 -0.31 33.16 -8.58
N ARG A 407 -0.23 31.82 -8.53
CA ARG A 407 0.21 30.99 -9.67
C ARG A 407 -0.72 31.20 -10.87
N GLN A 408 -0.14 31.28 -12.06
CA GLN A 408 -0.89 31.48 -13.30
C GLN A 408 -1.41 30.15 -13.84
N VAL A 409 -2.58 30.18 -14.48
CA VAL A 409 -3.11 29.06 -15.26
C VAL A 409 -3.05 29.43 -16.74
N ILE A 410 -2.11 28.82 -17.48
CA ILE A 410 -1.89 29.04 -18.93
C ILE A 410 -2.26 27.75 -19.67
N ASP A 411 -3.23 27.82 -20.59
CA ASP A 411 -3.74 26.66 -21.35
C ASP A 411 -4.14 25.46 -20.47
N GLY A 412 -4.69 25.74 -19.28
CA GLY A 412 -5.07 24.71 -18.31
C GLY A 412 -3.88 24.06 -17.58
N LYS A 413 -2.67 24.60 -17.73
CA LYS A 413 -1.48 24.20 -16.98
C LYS A 413 -1.06 25.28 -15.99
N ASP A 414 -0.71 24.80 -14.81
CA ASP A 414 -0.11 25.58 -13.74
C ASP A 414 1.28 26.07 -14.15
N TYR A 415 1.55 27.37 -13.97
CA TYR A 415 2.84 28.00 -14.25
C TYR A 415 3.27 28.92 -13.11
N THR A 416 4.48 28.69 -12.59
CA THR A 416 5.10 29.49 -11.52
C THR A 416 6.33 30.19 -12.08
N SER A 417 6.25 31.51 -12.21
CA SER A 417 7.33 32.34 -12.74
C SER A 417 8.40 32.65 -11.69
N TRP A 418 9.58 33.09 -12.16
CA TRP A 418 10.64 33.60 -11.29
C TRP A 418 10.16 34.74 -10.38
N GLU A 419 9.35 35.68 -10.90
CA GLU A 419 8.80 36.79 -10.11
C GLU A 419 7.87 36.30 -9.00
N ASN A 420 7.10 35.22 -9.23
CA ASN A 420 6.26 34.64 -8.17
C ASN A 420 7.12 34.08 -7.04
N VAL A 421 8.22 33.40 -7.37
CA VAL A 421 9.12 32.85 -6.37
C VAL A 421 9.83 33.98 -5.61
N LYS A 422 10.31 35.02 -6.30
CA LYS A 422 10.90 36.21 -5.66
C LYS A 422 9.93 36.87 -4.69
N GLU A 423 8.70 37.16 -5.11
CA GLU A 423 7.67 37.77 -4.27
C GLU A 423 7.33 36.87 -3.06
N TRP A 424 7.33 35.55 -3.22
CA TRP A 424 7.18 34.60 -2.11
C TRP A 424 8.31 34.73 -1.08
N TYR A 425 9.57 34.79 -1.50
CA TYR A 425 10.69 35.01 -0.57
C TYR A 425 10.57 36.34 0.16
N GLU A 426 10.32 37.43 -0.56
CA GLU A 426 10.18 38.78 0.00
C GLU A 426 9.08 38.82 1.06
N ASN A 427 7.92 38.22 0.77
CA ASN A 427 6.80 38.15 1.71
C ASN A 427 7.12 37.33 2.96
N ASN A 428 7.84 36.20 2.83
CA ASN A 428 8.17 35.34 3.96
C ASN A 428 9.30 35.91 4.82
N ILE A 429 10.31 36.56 4.22
CA ILE A 429 11.33 37.31 4.96
C ILE A 429 10.66 38.44 5.75
N PHE A 430 9.75 39.20 5.12
CA PHE A 430 9.00 40.25 5.79
C PHE A 430 8.12 39.71 6.94
N PHE A 431 7.48 38.55 6.75
CA PHE A 431 6.73 37.87 7.82
C PHE A 431 7.63 37.48 9.00
N ILE A 432 8.81 36.89 8.73
CA ILE A 432 9.78 36.47 9.76
C ILE A 432 10.28 37.68 10.56
N ASP A 433 10.68 38.75 9.87
CA ASP A 433 11.18 39.97 10.51
C ASP A 433 10.12 40.64 11.39
N ASN A 434 8.88 40.74 10.91
CA ASN A 434 7.79 41.30 11.71
C ASN A 434 7.38 40.40 12.88
N SER A 435 7.49 39.08 12.70
CA SER A 435 7.29 38.12 13.79
C SER A 435 8.34 38.29 14.88
N LEU A 436 9.63 38.41 14.52
CA LEU A 436 10.71 38.68 15.47
C LEU A 436 10.50 40.02 16.20
N LYS A 437 10.09 41.08 15.48
CA LYS A 437 9.73 42.37 16.10
C LYS A 437 8.57 42.20 17.10
N ALA A 438 7.52 41.49 16.73
CA ALA A 438 6.38 41.24 17.60
C ALA A 438 6.77 40.44 18.87
N LEU A 439 7.61 39.42 18.71
CA LEU A 439 8.12 38.58 19.81
C LEU A 439 9.08 39.34 20.76
N ASN A 440 9.71 40.42 20.28
CA ASN A 440 10.60 41.26 21.09
C ASN A 440 9.85 42.30 21.94
N ILE A 441 8.57 42.51 21.67
CA ILE A 441 7.73 43.35 22.53
C ILE A 441 7.41 42.59 23.80
N LYS A 442 7.73 43.18 24.96
CA LYS A 442 7.43 42.57 26.27
C LYS A 442 5.90 42.56 26.48
N TYR A 443 5.31 41.37 26.39
CA TYR A 443 3.89 41.13 26.59
C TYR A 443 3.68 39.83 27.36
N ASN A 444 2.58 39.74 28.13
CA ASN A 444 2.23 38.51 28.85
C ASN A 444 1.41 37.58 27.96
N TYR A 445 2.05 36.58 27.37
CA TYR A 445 1.42 35.59 26.49
C TYR A 445 0.82 34.39 27.23
N SER A 446 0.39 34.55 28.49
CA SER A 446 -0.14 33.45 29.29
C SER A 446 -1.54 33.00 28.88
N ASP A 447 -2.25 33.78 28.07
CA ASP A 447 -3.59 33.43 27.61
C ASP A 447 -3.58 32.35 26.52
N ILE A 448 -4.69 31.62 26.42
CA ILE A 448 -4.86 30.50 25.49
C ILE A 448 -4.77 30.96 24.03
N THR A 449 -5.35 32.13 23.70
CA THR A 449 -5.36 32.64 22.33
C THR A 449 -3.93 33.00 21.88
N SER A 450 -3.11 33.56 22.77
CA SER A 450 -1.66 33.75 22.54
C SER A 450 -0.95 32.42 22.28
N LYS A 451 -1.31 31.34 22.99
CA LYS A 451 -0.79 30.00 22.72
C LYS A 451 -1.14 29.51 21.30
N LYS A 452 -2.37 29.76 20.84
CA LYS A 452 -2.79 29.48 19.44
C LYS A 452 -2.03 30.35 18.43
N LEU A 453 -1.81 31.64 18.73
CA LEU A 453 -1.04 32.55 17.86
C LEU A 453 0.42 32.10 17.68
N PHE A 454 1.06 31.59 18.74
CA PHE A 454 2.37 30.99 18.64
C PHE A 454 2.38 29.71 17.79
N LEU A 455 1.37 28.85 17.90
CA LEU A 455 1.24 27.72 16.98
C LEU A 455 1.08 28.19 15.53
N GLY A 456 0.33 29.27 15.30
CA GLY A 456 0.21 29.89 13.98
C GLY A 456 1.57 30.33 13.43
N LEU A 457 2.42 30.94 14.26
CA LEU A 457 3.80 31.28 13.87
C LEU A 457 4.61 30.03 13.47
N LEU A 458 4.59 28.99 14.29
CA LEU A 458 5.33 27.74 14.04
C LEU A 458 4.82 27.01 12.79
N ASP A 459 3.51 26.98 12.56
CA ASP A 459 2.90 26.35 11.39
C ASP A 459 3.30 27.06 10.08
N ASN A 460 3.42 28.40 10.11
CA ASN A 460 3.97 29.14 8.96
C ASN A 460 5.46 28.82 8.72
N ILE A 461 6.28 28.70 9.78
CA ILE A 461 7.68 28.27 9.64
C ILE A 461 7.78 26.86 9.08
N ARG A 462 6.97 25.93 9.60
CA ARG A 462 6.86 24.55 9.10
C ARG A 462 6.64 24.53 7.58
N ASN A 463 5.67 25.30 7.07
CA ASN A 463 5.41 25.38 5.64
C ASN A 463 6.56 25.98 4.83
N ILE A 464 7.16 27.08 5.28
CA ILE A 464 8.32 27.70 4.62
C ILE A 464 9.44 26.66 4.45
N VAL A 465 9.81 25.99 5.55
CA VAL A 465 10.91 25.03 5.55
C VAL A 465 10.59 23.83 4.64
N LEU A 466 9.36 23.35 4.62
CA LEU A 466 8.95 22.23 3.77
C LEU A 466 8.95 22.57 2.27
N ILE A 467 8.55 23.79 1.91
CA ILE A 467 8.69 24.28 0.54
C ILE A 467 10.18 24.35 0.16
N LEU A 468 11.04 24.87 1.02
CA LEU A 468 12.48 24.95 0.76
C LEU A 468 13.14 23.56 0.64
N ILE A 469 12.74 22.60 1.48
CA ILE A 469 13.22 21.21 1.36
C ILE A 469 12.80 20.63 0.00
N ASN A 470 11.53 20.80 -0.42
CA ASN A 470 11.08 20.33 -1.74
C ASN A 470 11.85 21.03 -2.88
N HIS A 471 12.08 22.34 -2.78
CA HIS A 471 12.89 23.10 -3.73
C HIS A 471 14.30 22.50 -3.84
N LYS A 472 15.02 22.31 -2.72
CA LYS A 472 16.37 21.73 -2.72
C LYS A 472 16.38 20.29 -3.25
N LEU A 473 15.38 19.47 -2.90
CA LEU A 473 15.25 18.11 -3.43
C LEU A 473 15.11 18.10 -4.95
N VAL A 474 14.26 18.96 -5.50
CA VAL A 474 14.10 19.07 -6.96
C VAL A 474 15.36 19.68 -7.57
N GLN A 475 15.96 20.71 -6.98
CA GLN A 475 17.19 21.33 -7.48
C GLN A 475 18.34 20.33 -7.63
N TYR A 476 18.58 19.49 -6.61
CA TYR A 476 19.70 18.55 -6.59
C TYR A 476 19.39 17.22 -7.30
N TYR A 477 18.13 16.78 -7.27
CA TYR A 477 17.75 15.41 -7.65
C TYR A 477 16.58 15.35 -8.64
N ASN A 478 16.32 16.41 -9.40
CA ASN A 478 15.25 16.42 -10.40
C ASN A 478 15.32 15.19 -11.31
N ASP A 479 14.17 14.58 -11.56
CA ASP A 479 14.01 13.39 -12.42
C ASP A 479 14.86 12.16 -12.06
N LYS A 480 15.55 12.13 -10.90
CA LYS A 480 16.36 10.99 -10.43
C LYS A 480 15.61 10.18 -9.37
N ASN A 481 15.83 8.86 -9.36
CA ASN A 481 15.44 8.04 -8.21
C ASN A 481 16.51 8.18 -7.12
N VAL A 482 16.15 8.75 -5.99
CA VAL A 482 17.10 9.07 -4.91
C VAL A 482 16.52 8.64 -3.58
N LEU A 483 17.34 7.94 -2.80
CA LEU A 483 17.11 7.65 -1.38
C LEU A 483 18.09 8.49 -0.58
N LEU A 484 17.58 9.53 0.07
CA LEU A 484 18.37 10.53 0.78
C LEU A 484 18.19 10.39 2.29
N ASN A 485 19.28 10.26 3.04
CA ASN A 485 19.25 10.39 4.50
C ASN A 485 19.44 11.85 4.91
N ILE A 486 18.37 12.52 5.34
CA ILE A 486 18.38 13.97 5.61
C ILE A 486 19.08 14.36 6.92
N ASN A 487 19.31 13.41 7.83
CA ASN A 487 20.03 13.66 9.08
C ASN A 487 21.54 13.33 9.00
N SER A 488 22.04 12.89 7.83
CA SER A 488 23.44 12.47 7.64
C SER A 488 24.44 13.61 7.41
N CYS A 489 23.98 14.86 7.33
CA CYS A 489 24.78 16.07 7.06
C CYS A 489 25.55 16.11 5.71
N GLU A 490 25.36 15.13 4.81
CA GLU A 490 26.03 15.14 3.49
C GLU A 490 25.59 16.31 2.60
N ASN A 491 24.32 16.72 2.70
CA ASN A 491 23.82 17.92 2.05
C ASN A 491 23.52 18.98 3.11
N ALA A 492 24.45 19.91 3.31
CA ALA A 492 24.37 20.92 4.36
C ALA A 492 23.09 21.77 4.28
N ASP A 493 22.59 22.08 3.09
CA ASP A 493 21.37 22.88 2.94
C ASP A 493 20.14 22.12 3.43
N ILE A 494 19.97 20.87 2.98
CA ILE A 494 18.85 20.03 3.40
C ILE A 494 18.96 19.71 4.90
N SER A 495 20.16 19.42 5.41
CA SER A 495 20.35 19.12 6.83
C SER A 495 20.10 20.33 7.75
N ASN A 496 20.44 21.54 7.32
CA ASN A 496 20.08 22.77 8.05
C ASN A 496 18.56 22.97 8.09
N LEU A 497 17.88 22.81 6.96
CA LEU A 497 16.42 22.90 6.88
C LEU A 497 15.75 21.79 7.73
N TYR A 498 16.27 20.57 7.68
CA TYR A 498 15.83 19.47 8.54
C TYR A 498 15.93 19.84 10.02
N ASN A 499 17.03 20.43 10.47
CA ASN A 499 17.20 20.81 11.86
C ASN A 499 16.15 21.86 12.29
N VAL A 500 15.87 22.86 11.45
CA VAL A 500 14.81 23.85 11.72
C VAL A 500 13.45 23.17 11.81
N LEU A 501 13.13 22.28 10.87
CA LEU A 501 11.87 21.54 10.88
C LEU A 501 11.75 20.66 12.12
N TYR A 502 12.79 19.91 12.48
CA TYR A 502 12.81 19.07 13.67
C TYR A 502 12.54 19.87 14.95
N LEU A 503 13.19 21.03 15.13
CA LEU A 503 12.96 21.91 16.28
C LEU A 503 11.53 22.45 16.29
N THR A 504 10.99 22.81 15.12
CA THR A 504 9.62 23.31 14.94
C THR A 504 8.60 22.24 15.32
N GLU A 505 8.71 21.05 14.75
CA GLU A 505 7.83 19.90 15.01
C GLU A 505 7.90 19.44 16.48
N ASN A 506 9.10 19.44 17.06
CA ASN A 506 9.29 19.14 18.49
C ASN A 506 8.58 20.16 19.38
N LEU A 507 8.72 21.46 19.10
CA LEU A 507 8.04 22.49 19.88
C LEU A 507 6.52 22.42 19.70
N MET A 508 6.02 22.27 18.46
CA MET A 508 4.59 22.06 18.22
C MET A 508 4.06 20.83 18.95
N SER A 509 4.81 19.73 18.96
CA SER A 509 4.47 18.51 19.72
C SER A 509 4.36 18.77 21.22
N LYS A 510 5.34 19.46 21.81
CA LYS A 510 5.30 19.84 23.24
C LYS A 510 4.10 20.71 23.58
N ILE A 511 3.80 21.70 22.75
CA ILE A 511 2.70 22.64 22.99
C ILE A 511 1.35 21.92 22.98
N CYS A 512 1.19 20.99 22.02
CA CYS A 512 -0.05 20.28 21.77
C CYS A 512 -0.23 19.08 22.70
N PHE A 513 0.78 18.23 22.85
CA PHE A 513 0.63 16.86 23.35
C PHE A 513 1.40 16.56 24.64
N GLU A 514 2.24 17.47 25.16
CA GLU A 514 2.82 17.33 26.50
C GLU A 514 1.96 18.07 27.54
N LYS A 515 1.66 17.39 28.66
CA LYS A 515 0.84 17.97 29.74
C LYS A 515 1.56 19.14 30.40
N LYS A 516 0.88 20.29 30.50
CA LYS A 516 1.39 21.50 31.20
C LYS A 516 2.70 22.05 30.62
N SER A 517 2.92 21.91 29.31
CA SER A 517 4.07 22.50 28.63
C SER A 517 4.12 24.02 28.83
N LEU A 518 5.23 24.51 29.37
CA LEU A 518 5.44 25.93 29.64
C LEU A 518 6.11 26.59 28.43
N MET A 519 5.33 27.40 27.74
CA MET A 519 5.72 28.08 26.51
C MET A 519 6.67 29.24 26.77
N ARG A 520 7.78 29.29 26.02
CA ARG A 520 8.75 30.39 26.08
C ARG A 520 8.91 31.00 24.69
N ALA A 521 8.62 32.29 24.58
CA ALA A 521 8.81 33.05 23.33
C ALA A 521 10.26 32.95 22.80
N GLU A 522 11.23 32.73 23.68
CA GLU A 522 12.64 32.59 23.31
C GLU A 522 12.93 31.39 22.40
N GLU A 523 12.27 30.25 22.64
CA GLU A 523 12.44 29.06 21.78
C GLU A 523 11.91 29.33 20.37
N ILE A 524 10.79 30.06 20.26
CA ILE A 524 10.22 30.48 18.98
C ILE A 524 11.15 31.48 18.27
N LYS A 525 11.73 32.45 19.00
CA LYS A 525 12.70 33.40 18.43
C LYS A 525 13.93 32.69 17.86
N GLN A 526 14.43 31.66 18.53
CA GLN A 526 15.55 30.87 18.03
C GLN A 526 15.20 30.17 16.72
N ILE A 527 14.04 29.51 16.65
CA ILE A 527 13.54 28.88 15.41
C ILE A 527 13.40 29.90 14.29
N PHE A 528 12.81 31.06 14.56
CA PHE A 528 12.67 32.14 13.58
C PHE A 528 14.02 32.68 13.11
N SER A 529 14.99 32.83 14.02
CA SER A 529 16.34 33.30 13.68
C SER A 529 17.08 32.31 12.77
N LEU A 530 16.99 31.01 13.07
CA LEU A 530 17.55 29.96 12.22
C LEU A 530 16.86 29.92 10.86
N THR A 531 15.54 30.01 10.84
CA THR A 531 14.76 30.07 9.58
C THR A 531 15.16 31.29 8.76
N ASN A 532 15.33 32.46 9.40
CA ASN A 532 15.76 33.68 8.73
C ASN A 532 17.13 33.52 8.06
N SER A 533 18.07 32.85 8.73
CA SER A 533 19.38 32.55 8.14
C SER A 533 19.26 31.63 6.92
N CYS A 534 18.46 30.57 7.01
CA CYS A 534 18.27 29.61 5.91
C CYS A 534 17.59 30.27 4.70
N ILE A 535 16.47 30.96 4.90
CA ILE A 535 15.69 31.56 3.81
C ILE A 535 16.42 32.71 3.13
N ASN A 536 17.17 33.55 3.86
CA ASN A 536 17.97 34.61 3.23
C ASN A 536 19.10 34.03 2.39
N LYS A 537 19.84 33.04 2.91
CA LYS A 537 20.90 32.36 2.15
C LYS A 537 20.34 31.81 0.83
N ASP A 538 19.23 31.07 0.93
CA ASP A 538 18.58 30.45 -0.21
C ASP A 538 18.00 31.48 -1.20
N PHE A 539 17.44 32.59 -0.71
CA PHE A 539 16.98 33.69 -1.55
C PHE A 539 18.12 34.34 -2.33
N PHE A 540 19.28 34.58 -1.69
CA PHE A 540 20.47 35.10 -2.38
C PHE A 540 20.94 34.15 -3.48
N GLU A 541 20.96 32.83 -3.22
CA GLU A 541 21.28 31.82 -4.22
C GLU A 541 20.28 31.83 -5.38
N PHE A 542 18.98 31.91 -5.07
CA PHE A 542 17.90 31.98 -6.07
C PHE A 542 18.01 33.21 -6.97
N LEU A 543 18.27 34.40 -6.39
CA LEU A 543 18.46 35.63 -7.15
C LEU A 543 19.68 35.54 -8.09
N ALA A 544 20.79 34.93 -7.61
CA ALA A 544 22.00 34.76 -8.41
C ALA A 544 21.82 33.74 -9.55
N ALA A 545 20.93 32.76 -9.37
CA ALA A 545 20.71 31.67 -10.32
C ALA A 545 19.67 32.00 -11.41
N PHE A 546 19.33 33.27 -11.65
CA PHE A 546 18.24 33.69 -12.56
C PHE A 546 18.15 32.82 -13.82
N GLN A 547 17.06 32.05 -13.90
CA GLN A 547 16.74 31.17 -15.01
C GLN A 547 15.24 31.30 -15.32
N GLU A 548 14.93 31.64 -16.57
CA GLU A 548 13.56 31.60 -17.06
C GLU A 548 13.15 30.13 -17.25
N LYS A 549 12.33 29.64 -16.31
CA LYS A 549 11.76 28.29 -16.32
C LYS A 549 10.47 28.26 -15.50
N ASP A 550 9.74 27.15 -15.60
CA ASP A 550 8.60 26.87 -14.71
C ASP A 550 9.07 26.28 -13.38
N TYR A 551 8.79 26.99 -12.29
CA TYR A 551 9.15 26.61 -10.92
C TYR A 551 8.06 25.79 -10.21
N SER A 552 6.96 25.41 -10.89
CA SER A 552 5.79 24.80 -10.25
C SER A 552 6.03 23.49 -9.52
N LYS A 553 7.06 22.72 -9.93
CA LYS A 553 7.47 21.48 -9.24
C LYS A 553 8.26 21.76 -7.95
N GLU A 554 9.06 22.82 -7.94
CA GLU A 554 9.91 23.23 -6.83
C GLU A 554 9.10 23.92 -5.73
N TYR A 555 8.11 24.73 -6.12
CA TYR A 555 7.28 25.52 -5.23
C TYR A 555 5.81 25.13 -5.39
N ARG A 556 5.37 24.18 -4.57
CA ARG A 556 4.00 23.63 -4.64
C ARG A 556 2.96 24.64 -4.10
N THR A 557 1.75 24.59 -4.63
CA THR A 557 0.64 25.48 -4.27
C THR A 557 0.09 25.24 -2.88
N TYR A 558 -0.07 23.97 -2.53
CA TYR A 558 -0.48 23.49 -1.22
C TYR A 558 -0.08 22.01 -1.09
N ARG A 559 -0.24 21.44 0.10
CA ARG A 559 -0.03 20.02 0.38
C ARG A 559 -1.36 19.44 0.84
N GLU A 560 -1.73 18.26 0.35
CA GLU A 560 -3.00 17.63 0.74
C GLU A 560 -3.01 17.27 2.24
N ILE A 561 -1.86 16.82 2.74
CA ILE A 561 -1.57 16.44 4.13
C ILE A 561 -1.02 17.59 4.98
N ASP A 562 -1.81 18.64 5.14
CA ASP A 562 -1.32 19.86 5.77
C ASP A 562 -1.90 20.15 7.16
N ASN A 563 -2.07 19.09 7.96
CA ASN A 563 -2.53 19.16 9.35
C ASN A 563 -1.53 18.45 10.29
N PHE A 564 -0.80 19.24 11.08
CA PHE A 564 0.19 18.74 12.03
C PHE A 564 -0.38 17.71 13.02
N ALA A 565 -1.58 17.94 13.55
CA ALA A 565 -2.17 17.05 14.54
C ALA A 565 -2.50 15.67 13.93
N GLU A 566 -3.05 15.65 12.72
CA GLU A 566 -3.32 14.38 12.01
C GLU A 566 -2.03 13.58 11.78
N ASN A 567 -0.98 14.27 11.35
CA ASN A 567 0.31 13.66 11.04
C ASN A 567 0.98 13.12 12.30
N TYR A 568 1.02 13.91 13.37
CA TYR A 568 1.55 13.50 14.66
C TYR A 568 0.82 12.26 15.20
N LEU A 569 -0.51 12.27 15.22
CA LEU A 569 -1.29 11.16 15.74
C LEU A 569 -1.09 9.86 14.97
N THR A 570 -1.07 9.95 13.64
CA THR A 570 -0.85 8.80 12.76
C THR A 570 0.48 8.12 13.05
N VAL A 571 1.55 8.92 13.12
CA VAL A 571 2.89 8.42 13.41
C VAL A 571 2.96 7.87 14.84
N LYS A 572 2.32 8.56 15.79
CA LYS A 572 2.32 8.18 17.19
C LYS A 572 1.64 6.83 17.44
N ILE A 573 0.57 6.52 16.73
CA ILE A 573 -0.13 5.23 16.81
C ILE A 573 0.77 4.07 16.38
N ASP A 574 1.54 4.23 15.31
CA ASP A 574 2.49 3.21 14.87
C ASP A 574 3.68 3.09 15.84
N SER A 575 4.23 4.22 16.27
CA SER A 575 5.33 4.23 17.25
C SER A 575 4.95 3.58 18.57
N ASP A 576 3.73 3.81 19.08
CA ASP A 576 3.27 3.22 20.34
C ASP A 576 3.13 1.69 20.27
N LYS A 577 2.84 1.12 19.10
CA LYS A 577 2.82 -0.33 18.86
C LYS A 577 4.23 -0.95 18.79
N LYS A 578 5.26 -0.14 18.55
CA LYS A 578 6.63 -0.59 18.25
C LYS A 578 7.67 -0.22 19.31
N LYS A 579 7.24 0.13 20.53
CA LYS A 579 8.14 0.56 21.61
C LYS A 579 9.26 -0.42 21.96
N GLU A 580 9.16 -1.69 21.57
CA GLU A 580 10.14 -2.73 21.86
C GLU A 580 11.16 -2.98 20.73
N THR A 581 10.99 -2.38 19.54
CA THR A 581 11.88 -2.57 18.39
C THR A 581 12.70 -1.29 18.14
N ASN A 582 14.03 -1.38 18.26
CA ASN A 582 14.92 -0.20 18.17
C ASN A 582 15.79 -0.16 16.91
N ASN A 583 15.66 -1.12 15.98
CA ASN A 583 16.58 -1.25 14.84
C ASN A 583 15.85 -1.11 13.50
N PHE A 584 15.36 0.10 13.21
CA PHE A 584 14.77 0.44 11.92
C PHE A 584 14.95 1.91 11.57
N GLY A 585 14.99 2.20 10.25
CA GLY A 585 14.89 3.53 9.69
C GLY A 585 13.45 3.90 9.31
N VAL A 586 13.22 5.17 9.02
CA VAL A 586 11.91 5.64 8.52
C VAL A 586 12.09 6.40 7.22
N CYS A 587 11.19 6.20 6.26
CA CYS A 587 11.35 6.70 4.91
C CYS A 587 10.06 7.32 4.36
N GLY A 588 10.08 8.63 4.14
CA GLY A 588 8.96 9.38 3.57
C GLY A 588 9.03 9.45 2.05
N MET A 589 7.91 9.23 1.36
CA MET A 589 7.83 9.55 -0.07
C MET A 589 7.85 11.07 -0.25
N CYS A 590 8.72 11.60 -1.13
CA CYS A 590 8.87 13.06 -1.29
C CYS A 590 7.60 13.81 -1.73
N TYR A 591 6.60 13.11 -2.29
CA TYR A 591 5.36 13.73 -2.72
C TYR A 591 4.39 14.00 -1.56
N GLY A 592 4.06 12.99 -0.74
CA GLY A 592 3.11 13.12 0.37
C GLY A 592 3.75 13.01 1.76
N GLY A 593 4.77 12.19 1.92
CA GLY A 593 5.39 11.85 3.20
C GLY A 593 6.58 12.72 3.64
N LEU A 594 6.79 13.91 3.08
CA LEU A 594 8.02 14.71 3.28
C LEU A 594 8.35 14.99 4.76
N GLU A 595 7.34 15.31 5.57
CA GLU A 595 7.54 15.68 6.98
C GLU A 595 7.43 14.51 7.97
N LEU A 596 6.79 13.41 7.55
CA LEU A 596 6.45 12.29 8.43
C LEU A 596 7.69 11.64 9.07
N PRO A 597 8.83 11.45 8.37
CA PRO A 597 10.06 10.95 8.98
C PRO A 597 10.56 11.83 10.14
N ILE A 598 10.43 13.15 10.02
CA ILE A 598 10.86 14.10 11.05
C ILE A 598 9.94 14.01 12.27
N ILE A 599 8.62 13.96 12.05
CA ILE A 599 7.63 13.75 13.12
C ILE A 599 7.90 12.43 13.85
N TYR A 600 8.24 11.36 13.10
CA TYR A 600 8.62 10.07 13.70
C TYR A 600 9.85 10.20 14.60
N LYS A 601 10.88 10.93 14.15
CA LYS A 601 12.06 11.21 14.96
C LYS A 601 11.74 11.99 16.24
N VAL A 602 10.85 12.98 16.17
CA VAL A 602 10.37 13.75 17.34
C VAL A 602 9.69 12.83 18.36
N ILE A 603 8.86 11.90 17.89
CA ILE A 603 8.14 10.95 18.75
C ILE A 603 9.07 9.87 19.31
N ASN A 604 10.01 9.40 18.49
CA ASN A 604 10.96 8.36 18.84
C ASN A 604 12.40 8.78 18.49
N ASN A 605 13.11 9.27 19.50
CA ASN A 605 14.49 9.72 19.37
C ASN A 605 15.48 8.60 19.04
N SER A 606 15.12 7.30 19.15
CA SER A 606 16.04 6.19 18.83
C SER A 606 16.25 5.98 17.33
N ILE A 607 15.39 6.53 16.46
CA ILE A 607 15.48 6.35 15.00
C ILE A 607 16.77 6.98 14.47
N THR A 608 17.61 6.17 13.80
CA THR A 608 18.90 6.62 13.29
C THR A 608 18.85 7.10 11.84
N ASP A 609 18.08 6.43 10.97
CA ASP A 609 17.94 6.83 9.57
C ASP A 609 16.63 7.57 9.32
N ILE A 610 16.74 8.82 8.86
CA ILE A 610 15.60 9.66 8.46
C ILE A 610 15.68 9.85 6.95
N LEU A 611 14.94 9.02 6.23
CA LEU A 611 15.07 8.89 4.78
C LEU A 611 13.95 9.60 4.04
N LEU A 612 14.27 10.11 2.86
CA LEU A 612 13.33 10.57 1.85
C LEU A 612 13.56 9.81 0.56
N PHE A 613 12.49 9.27 -0.02
CA PHE A 613 12.54 8.56 -1.29
C PHE A 613 11.81 9.31 -2.40
N ASN A 614 12.56 9.64 -3.44
CA ASN A 614 12.06 10.30 -4.64
C ASN A 614 12.11 9.35 -5.84
N PHE A 615 11.03 9.33 -6.63
CA PHE A 615 11.01 8.67 -7.94
C PHE A 615 11.33 9.66 -9.06
N GLY A 616 12.16 9.23 -10.00
CA GLY A 616 12.39 9.95 -11.26
C GLY A 616 11.15 9.90 -12.18
N LYS A 617 11.08 10.82 -13.16
CA LYS A 617 9.91 11.04 -14.03
C LYS A 617 9.37 9.81 -14.79
N ASN A 618 10.22 8.82 -15.00
CA ASN A 618 9.83 7.60 -15.73
C ASN A 618 8.92 6.71 -14.87
N ILE A 619 8.97 6.88 -13.55
CA ILE A 619 8.13 6.17 -12.58
C ILE A 619 7.14 7.15 -11.94
N SER A 620 7.58 8.39 -11.66
CA SER A 620 6.76 9.41 -11.03
C SER A 620 5.71 9.99 -12.00
N GLY A 621 4.64 10.52 -11.43
CA GLY A 621 3.49 11.05 -12.16
C GLY A 621 2.32 10.08 -12.22
N TYR A 622 1.11 10.62 -12.04
CA TYR A 622 -0.09 9.82 -11.85
C TYR A 622 -0.42 8.94 -13.07
N ARG A 623 -0.16 9.38 -14.31
CA ARG A 623 -0.38 8.56 -15.52
C ARG A 623 0.71 7.50 -15.73
N ASN A 624 1.97 7.89 -15.61
CA ASN A 624 3.12 7.01 -15.87
C ASN A 624 3.11 5.79 -14.94
N LYS A 625 2.87 6.01 -13.64
CA LYS A 625 2.85 4.91 -12.66
C LYS A 625 1.79 3.85 -12.97
N GLN A 626 0.65 4.21 -13.57
CA GLN A 626 -0.39 3.23 -13.91
C GLN A 626 0.03 2.32 -15.07
N LEU A 627 0.94 2.77 -15.93
CA LEU A 627 1.45 2.00 -17.06
C LEU A 627 2.55 0.99 -16.67
N VAL A 628 3.09 1.10 -15.45
CA VAL A 628 4.15 0.20 -14.97
C VAL A 628 3.54 -1.15 -14.56
N ASP A 629 4.05 -2.23 -15.15
CA ASP A 629 3.76 -3.60 -14.72
C ASP A 629 4.54 -3.92 -13.44
N LEU A 630 3.83 -4.01 -12.32
CA LEU A 630 4.41 -4.23 -10.99
C LEU A 630 5.20 -5.55 -10.88
N ARG A 631 4.84 -6.58 -11.66
CA ARG A 631 5.44 -7.92 -11.60
C ARG A 631 6.84 -7.95 -12.20
N ARG A 632 7.04 -7.18 -13.28
CA ARG A 632 8.30 -7.10 -14.04
C ARG A 632 9.10 -5.84 -13.71
N PHE A 633 8.60 -5.02 -12.80
CA PHE A 633 9.27 -3.80 -12.38
C PHE A 633 10.55 -4.10 -11.61
N ASN A 634 11.67 -3.59 -12.12
CA ASN A 634 12.97 -3.58 -11.45
C ASN A 634 13.54 -2.16 -11.56
N ILE A 635 13.85 -1.53 -10.43
CA ILE A 635 14.31 -0.13 -10.40
C ILE A 635 15.60 0.10 -11.20
N ASN A 636 16.43 -0.94 -11.36
CA ASN A 636 17.67 -0.86 -12.14
C ASN A 636 17.39 -0.65 -13.64
N ASN A 637 16.24 -1.10 -14.14
CA ASN A 637 15.79 -0.83 -15.51
C ASN A 637 15.35 0.65 -15.71
N PHE A 638 15.22 1.41 -14.61
CA PHE A 638 14.80 2.80 -14.59
C PHE A 638 15.91 3.72 -14.03
N GLY A 639 17.18 3.33 -14.15
CA GLY A 639 18.33 4.12 -13.73
C GLY A 639 18.83 3.83 -12.32
N GLY A 640 18.27 2.82 -11.62
CA GLY A 640 18.65 2.45 -10.27
C GLY A 640 18.27 3.51 -9.23
N ILE A 641 18.74 3.34 -7.99
CA ILE A 641 18.56 4.31 -6.90
C ILE A 641 19.92 4.90 -6.54
N THR A 642 20.02 6.23 -6.55
CA THR A 642 21.17 6.93 -5.96
C THR A 642 20.96 7.01 -4.44
N LYS A 643 21.83 6.38 -3.66
CA LYS A 643 21.86 6.52 -2.20
C LYS A 643 22.69 7.75 -1.83
N VAL A 644 22.14 8.64 -1.00
CA VAL A 644 22.83 9.84 -0.49
C VAL A 644 22.71 9.83 1.03
N GLY A 645 23.81 10.03 1.73
CA GLY A 645 23.91 9.86 3.17
C GLY A 645 24.32 8.45 3.58
N ASN A 646 24.89 8.35 4.77
CA ASN A 646 25.09 7.06 5.44
C ASN A 646 23.72 6.47 5.82
N ILE A 647 23.40 5.28 5.32
CA ILE A 647 22.16 4.54 5.64
C ILE A 647 22.58 3.28 6.40
N GLN A 648 22.17 3.19 7.67
CA GLN A 648 22.65 2.14 8.59
C GLN A 648 21.70 0.94 8.68
N ASN A 649 20.40 1.15 8.44
CA ASN A 649 19.37 0.14 8.60
C ASN A 649 18.94 -0.43 7.26
N ASP A 650 18.94 -1.76 7.18
CA ASP A 650 18.34 -2.50 6.07
C ASP A 650 16.83 -2.70 6.25
N ASN A 651 16.27 -2.36 7.42
CA ASN A 651 14.85 -2.43 7.71
C ASN A 651 14.28 -1.03 7.88
N ILE A 652 13.24 -0.70 7.12
CA ILE A 652 12.60 0.61 7.20
C ILE A 652 11.08 0.54 7.31
N ILE A 653 10.50 1.63 7.79
CA ILE A 653 9.06 1.92 7.70
C ILE A 653 8.83 2.94 6.59
N LEU A 654 7.98 2.62 5.63
CA LEU A 654 7.55 3.56 4.60
C LEU A 654 6.45 4.48 5.11
N LEU A 655 6.52 5.76 4.77
CA LEU A 655 5.61 6.81 5.19
C LEU A 655 5.06 7.56 3.98
N ASP A 656 3.75 7.72 3.90
CA ASP A 656 3.10 8.56 2.88
C ASP A 656 1.79 9.16 3.41
N ASP A 657 1.25 10.10 2.65
CA ASP A 657 0.02 10.79 3.05
C ASP A 657 -1.24 9.97 2.80
N ASN A 658 -1.33 9.29 1.67
CA ASN A 658 -2.48 8.51 1.27
C ASN A 658 -2.05 7.24 0.53
N VAL A 659 -2.81 6.16 0.74
CA VAL A 659 -2.55 4.89 0.05
C VAL A 659 -3.35 4.75 -1.24
N LEU A 660 -4.55 5.31 -1.33
CA LEU A 660 -5.48 5.25 -2.47
C LEU A 660 -5.49 3.89 -3.21
N THR A 661 -4.70 3.74 -4.28
CA THR A 661 -4.60 2.52 -5.11
C THR A 661 -3.59 1.49 -4.58
N GLY A 662 -2.71 1.88 -3.66
CA GLY A 662 -1.57 1.10 -3.20
C GLY A 662 -0.37 1.09 -4.16
N LYS A 663 -0.52 1.58 -5.40
CA LYS A 663 0.49 1.41 -6.45
C LYS A 663 1.82 2.12 -6.17
N THR A 664 1.77 3.35 -5.66
CA THR A 664 2.99 4.09 -5.27
C THR A 664 3.76 3.34 -4.19
N MET A 665 3.05 2.82 -3.18
CA MET A 665 3.64 2.03 -2.10
C MET A 665 4.23 0.72 -2.61
N GLN A 666 3.53 0.01 -3.50
CA GLN A 666 4.05 -1.21 -4.11
C GLN A 666 5.34 -0.95 -4.89
N LEU A 667 5.38 0.12 -5.69
CA LEU A 667 6.60 0.52 -6.41
C LEU A 667 7.74 0.84 -5.45
N ALA A 668 7.47 1.51 -4.32
CA ALA A 668 8.48 1.83 -3.32
C ALA A 668 9.04 0.56 -2.66
N ILE A 669 8.19 -0.35 -2.21
CA ILE A 669 8.59 -1.66 -1.67
C ILE A 669 9.45 -2.41 -2.68
N ASN A 670 8.98 -2.50 -3.91
CA ASN A 670 9.66 -3.19 -4.99
C ASN A 670 11.05 -2.57 -5.27
N SER A 671 11.18 -1.23 -5.22
CA SER A 671 12.42 -0.53 -5.52
C SER A 671 13.45 -0.65 -4.40
N LEU A 672 12.99 -0.58 -3.15
CA LEU A 672 13.85 -0.73 -1.97
C LEU A 672 14.36 -2.17 -1.84
N TYR A 673 13.50 -3.15 -2.13
CA TYR A 673 13.88 -4.55 -2.17
C TYR A 673 15.00 -4.81 -3.20
N ASP A 674 14.91 -4.22 -4.39
CA ASP A 674 15.92 -4.38 -5.45
C ASP A 674 17.32 -3.88 -5.04
N ILE A 675 17.43 -3.04 -4.01
CA ILE A 675 18.69 -2.52 -3.47
C ILE A 675 19.05 -3.07 -2.07
N GLY A 676 18.37 -4.15 -1.65
CA GLY A 676 18.63 -4.86 -0.40
C GLY A 676 17.98 -4.25 0.85
N ILE A 677 17.04 -3.32 0.71
CA ILE A 677 16.33 -2.70 1.85
C ILE A 677 14.94 -3.33 1.98
N ASN A 678 14.65 -3.84 3.17
CA ASN A 678 13.38 -4.44 3.53
C ASN A 678 12.40 -3.41 4.11
N VAL A 679 11.16 -3.45 3.62
CA VAL A 679 10.07 -2.65 4.17
C VAL A 679 9.31 -3.50 5.18
N THR A 680 9.45 -3.15 6.45
CA THR A 680 8.84 -3.92 7.55
C THR A 680 7.38 -3.53 7.79
N ASN A 681 7.01 -2.30 7.44
CA ASN A 681 5.69 -1.73 7.65
C ASN A 681 5.50 -0.48 6.80
N ILE A 682 4.24 -0.09 6.60
CA ILE A 682 3.84 1.17 5.99
C ILE A 682 2.97 1.94 7.00
N ASN A 683 3.23 3.23 7.16
CA ASN A 683 2.42 4.12 7.96
C ASN A 683 1.85 5.24 7.08
N ILE A 684 0.53 5.30 6.99
CA ILE A 684 -0.21 6.16 6.07
C ILE A 684 -1.14 7.03 6.89
N VAL A 685 -1.16 8.34 6.65
CA VAL A 685 -2.06 9.26 7.38
C VAL A 685 -3.52 9.04 7.00
N ARG A 686 -3.80 8.99 5.69
CA ARG A 686 -5.15 8.98 5.16
C ARG A 686 -5.51 7.72 4.40
N TYR A 687 -6.65 7.13 4.76
CA TYR A 687 -7.24 6.02 4.02
C TYR A 687 -8.24 6.56 2.98
N PRO A 688 -8.36 5.93 1.80
CA PRO A 688 -9.36 6.32 0.82
C PRO A 688 -10.76 5.89 1.29
N GLY A 689 -11.76 6.76 1.19
CA GLY A 689 -13.14 6.38 1.51
C GLY A 689 -13.80 5.55 0.40
N ILE A 690 -14.95 4.93 0.71
CA ILE A 690 -15.82 4.24 -0.27
C ILE A 690 -16.07 5.08 -1.52
N ASN A 691 -16.18 6.41 -1.36
CA ASN A 691 -16.43 7.35 -2.45
C ASN A 691 -15.34 7.37 -3.54
N ARG A 692 -14.17 6.75 -3.28
CA ARG A 692 -13.06 6.63 -4.25
C ARG A 692 -12.85 5.23 -4.78
N VAL A 693 -13.70 4.26 -4.43
CA VAL A 693 -13.55 2.89 -4.96
C VAL A 693 -13.67 2.88 -6.48
N ASN A 694 -14.53 3.71 -7.08
CA ASN A 694 -14.59 3.82 -8.55
C ASN A 694 -13.25 4.19 -9.17
N GLN A 695 -12.51 5.13 -8.57
CA GLN A 695 -11.17 5.52 -9.04
C GLN A 695 -10.17 4.36 -8.94
N MET A 696 -10.23 3.54 -7.89
CA MET A 696 -9.36 2.37 -7.74
C MET A 696 -9.59 1.33 -8.85
N PHE A 697 -10.81 1.19 -9.31
CA PHE A 697 -11.20 0.23 -10.34
C PHE A 697 -11.15 0.80 -11.76
N MET A 698 -10.63 2.02 -11.95
CA MET A 698 -10.31 2.53 -13.28
C MET A 698 -9.20 1.69 -13.93
N LYS A 699 -9.17 1.68 -15.26
CA LYS A 699 -8.20 0.88 -16.04
C LYS A 699 -6.75 1.11 -15.54
N ASN A 700 -6.03 0.02 -15.28
CA ASN A 700 -4.63 -0.01 -14.84
C ASN A 700 -4.32 0.59 -13.45
N HIS A 701 -5.33 0.94 -12.64
CA HIS A 701 -5.12 1.57 -11.33
C HIS A 701 -4.83 0.56 -10.21
N GLY A 702 -5.77 -0.35 -9.99
CA GLY A 702 -5.77 -1.26 -8.86
C GLY A 702 -6.32 -0.63 -7.57
N ALA A 703 -6.70 -1.49 -6.63
CA ALA A 703 -7.25 -1.13 -5.34
C ALA A 703 -6.28 -1.45 -4.21
N VAL A 704 -6.33 -0.70 -3.10
CA VAL A 704 -5.49 -1.02 -1.94
C VAL A 704 -5.93 -2.34 -1.29
N ASP A 705 -5.00 -3.17 -0.86
CA ASP A 705 -5.32 -4.36 -0.06
C ASP A 705 -5.69 -3.98 1.38
N TYR A 706 -7.00 -3.87 1.64
CA TYR A 706 -7.53 -3.57 2.96
C TYR A 706 -7.28 -4.69 3.98
N ASN A 707 -6.94 -5.92 3.56
CA ASN A 707 -6.60 -7.00 4.49
C ASN A 707 -5.23 -6.80 5.17
N LEU A 708 -4.42 -5.88 4.67
CA LEU A 708 -3.15 -5.48 5.29
C LEU A 708 -3.30 -4.33 6.28
N PHE A 709 -4.49 -3.73 6.38
CA PHE A 709 -4.75 -2.61 7.29
C PHE A 709 -4.62 -3.06 8.75
N PHE A 710 -4.24 -2.11 9.60
CA PHE A 710 -3.99 -2.26 11.04
C PHE A 710 -2.76 -3.09 11.44
N GLU A 711 -2.25 -3.94 10.54
CA GLU A 711 -1.07 -4.79 10.74
C GLU A 711 0.16 -4.26 10.01
N TYR A 712 0.14 -4.29 8.66
CA TYR A 712 1.25 -3.91 7.80
C TYR A 712 1.08 -2.51 7.21
N VAL A 713 -0.18 -2.08 7.03
CA VAL A 713 -0.53 -0.68 6.73
C VAL A 713 -1.19 -0.10 7.96
N THR A 714 -0.50 0.84 8.60
CA THR A 714 -0.85 1.43 9.89
C THR A 714 -1.10 2.93 9.74
N GLY A 715 -1.47 3.60 10.83
CA GLY A 715 -1.82 5.02 10.79
C GLY A 715 -3.30 5.19 10.53
N LEU A 716 -3.72 5.21 9.26
CA LEU A 716 -5.09 5.13 8.73
C LEU A 716 -6.16 5.79 9.62
N CYS A 717 -5.90 6.97 10.16
CA CYS A 717 -6.80 7.61 11.13
C CYS A 717 -7.78 8.59 10.49
N PHE A 718 -7.45 9.09 9.31
CA PHE A 718 -8.18 10.17 8.67
C PHE A 718 -8.59 9.74 7.27
N GLN A 719 -9.75 10.17 6.81
CA GLN A 719 -10.18 9.87 5.45
C GLN A 719 -9.48 10.84 4.49
N SER A 720 -9.11 10.39 3.30
CA SER A 720 -8.67 11.28 2.23
C SER A 720 -9.79 12.29 1.90
N PRO A 721 -9.48 13.59 1.77
CA PRO A 721 -10.47 14.65 1.58
C PRO A 721 -10.94 14.73 0.12
N TYR A 722 -11.15 13.58 -0.52
CA TYR A 722 -11.53 13.53 -1.93
C TYR A 722 -13.04 13.53 -2.07
N SER A 723 -13.55 14.22 -3.08
CA SER A 723 -14.96 14.24 -3.46
C SER A 723 -15.43 12.90 -4.03
N TRP A 724 -16.74 12.75 -4.23
CA TRP A 724 -17.32 11.58 -4.90
C TRP A 724 -16.97 11.58 -6.39
N VAL A 725 -16.47 10.48 -6.94
CA VAL A 725 -16.18 10.39 -8.38
C VAL A 725 -17.47 10.39 -9.19
N ASP A 726 -17.60 11.29 -10.17
CA ASP A 726 -18.71 11.23 -11.10
C ASP A 726 -18.58 10.01 -12.04
N GLU A 727 -19.52 9.07 -11.91
CA GLU A 727 -19.55 7.86 -12.74
C GLU A 727 -20.08 8.12 -14.16
N MET A 728 -20.69 9.28 -14.42
CA MET A 728 -21.20 9.64 -15.74
C MET A 728 -20.11 10.23 -16.65
N GLU A 729 -18.96 10.62 -16.10
CA GLU A 729 -17.81 11.12 -16.86
C GLU A 729 -16.70 10.07 -16.89
N ASP A 730 -16.56 9.36 -18.02
CA ASP A 730 -15.67 8.19 -18.19
C ASP A 730 -14.18 8.39 -17.80
N ILE A 731 -13.70 9.63 -17.63
CA ILE A 731 -12.27 9.96 -17.44
C ILE A 731 -12.04 11.03 -16.36
N SER A 732 -13.06 11.38 -15.57
CA SER A 732 -12.92 12.45 -14.57
C SER A 732 -12.59 11.89 -13.18
N TYR A 733 -11.55 12.43 -12.52
CA TYR A 733 -11.36 12.20 -11.08
C TYR A 733 -12.26 13.10 -10.23
N LEU A 734 -12.96 14.03 -10.88
CA LEU A 734 -13.76 15.08 -10.28
C LEU A 734 -15.17 14.55 -9.93
N ASP A 735 -15.86 15.28 -9.08
CA ASP A 735 -17.30 15.17 -8.93
C ASP A 735 -18.04 15.98 -10.00
N SER A 736 -19.38 15.93 -9.96
CA SER A 736 -20.25 16.67 -10.88
C SER A 736 -20.15 18.20 -10.77
N LEU A 737 -19.44 18.73 -9.77
CA LEU A 737 -19.14 20.15 -9.60
C LEU A 737 -17.72 20.51 -10.10
N GLY A 738 -16.95 19.54 -10.57
CA GLY A 738 -15.57 19.72 -11.01
C GLY A 738 -14.57 19.79 -9.84
N VAL A 739 -14.93 19.31 -8.65
CA VAL A 739 -14.09 19.30 -7.45
C VAL A 739 -13.46 17.92 -7.28
N PHE A 740 -12.18 17.87 -6.92
CA PHE A 740 -11.46 16.64 -6.54
C PHE A 740 -11.11 16.63 -5.05
N ASP A 741 -10.51 17.72 -4.55
CA ASP A 741 -10.02 17.85 -3.19
C ASP A 741 -10.87 18.88 -2.42
N LEU A 742 -11.58 18.39 -1.40
CA LEU A 742 -12.49 19.17 -0.56
C LEU A 742 -11.75 20.18 0.33
N ASN A 743 -10.52 19.88 0.73
CA ASN A 743 -9.71 20.80 1.51
C ASN A 743 -9.24 21.97 0.64
N ARG A 744 -8.81 21.67 -0.59
CA ARG A 744 -8.43 22.71 -1.57
C ARG A 744 -9.60 23.63 -1.88
N GLU A 745 -10.80 23.08 -2.07
CA GLU A 745 -12.01 23.85 -2.36
C GLU A 745 -12.30 24.88 -1.26
N LYS A 746 -12.30 24.44 0.01
CA LYS A 746 -12.48 25.35 1.15
C LYS A 746 -11.42 26.46 1.19
N ILE A 747 -10.16 26.13 0.94
CA ILE A 747 -9.07 27.12 0.95
C ILE A 747 -9.29 28.15 -0.15
N ILE A 748 -9.69 27.71 -1.35
CA ILE A 748 -10.03 28.60 -2.48
C ILE A 748 -11.19 29.52 -2.09
N GLU A 749 -12.25 29.03 -1.45
CA GLU A 749 -13.34 29.87 -0.96
C GLU A 749 -12.85 30.95 0.02
N CYS A 750 -11.97 30.58 0.95
CA CYS A 750 -11.41 31.52 1.93
C CYS A 750 -10.54 32.59 1.23
N LEU A 751 -9.76 32.22 0.22
CA LEU A 751 -8.98 33.15 -0.59
C LEU A 751 -9.89 34.10 -1.40
N ILE A 752 -10.99 33.60 -1.98
CA ILE A 752 -11.99 34.41 -2.67
C ILE A 752 -12.57 35.48 -1.73
N LYS A 753 -12.91 35.10 -0.50
CA LYS A 753 -13.43 35.99 0.55
C LYS A 753 -12.39 37.00 1.05
N ASN A 754 -11.10 36.66 0.98
CA ASN A 754 -10.02 37.57 1.38
C ASN A 754 -9.66 38.60 0.32
N HIS A 755 -10.07 38.40 -0.94
CA HIS A 755 -9.86 39.32 -2.06
C HIS A 755 -8.40 39.59 -2.48
N ASP A 756 -7.44 38.81 -1.98
CA ASP A 756 -6.01 38.93 -2.33
C ASP A 756 -5.54 37.72 -3.16
N TYR A 757 -5.70 37.82 -4.48
CA TYR A 757 -5.28 36.82 -5.46
C TYR A 757 -5.16 37.43 -6.87
N LYS A 758 -4.30 36.88 -7.74
CA LYS A 758 -4.11 37.37 -9.11
C LYS A 758 -5.29 37.05 -10.02
N LYS A 759 -5.59 37.91 -11.01
CA LYS A 759 -6.71 37.74 -11.95
C LYS A 759 -6.64 36.46 -12.79
N ASP A 760 -5.44 35.95 -13.01
CA ASP A 760 -5.19 34.75 -13.82
C ASP A 760 -4.84 33.52 -12.97
N SER A 761 -5.08 33.62 -11.66
CA SER A 761 -4.92 32.51 -10.72
C SER A 761 -6.08 31.54 -10.78
N GLU A 762 -5.85 30.34 -10.25
CA GLU A 762 -6.89 29.33 -10.03
C GLU A 762 -8.05 29.88 -9.19
N VAL A 763 -7.75 30.63 -8.11
CA VAL A 763 -8.77 31.27 -7.25
C VAL A 763 -9.72 32.15 -8.06
N SER A 764 -9.16 32.92 -9.00
CA SER A 764 -9.94 33.75 -9.91
C SER A 764 -10.76 32.93 -10.91
N VAL A 765 -10.21 31.82 -11.43
CA VAL A 765 -10.93 30.88 -12.30
C VAL A 765 -12.14 30.28 -11.58
N SER A 766 -11.96 29.78 -10.35
CA SER A 766 -13.05 29.22 -9.54
C SER A 766 -14.13 30.27 -9.25
N LYS A 767 -13.75 31.50 -8.88
CA LYS A 767 -14.73 32.60 -8.69
C LYS A 767 -15.52 32.92 -9.96
N ARG A 768 -14.90 32.87 -11.15
CA ARG A 768 -15.59 33.10 -12.42
C ARG A 768 -16.61 32.00 -12.72
N ARG A 769 -16.33 30.75 -12.34
CA ARG A 769 -17.27 29.63 -12.49
C ARG A 769 -18.52 29.83 -11.65
N LEU A 770 -18.38 30.30 -10.40
CA LEU A 770 -19.52 30.58 -9.49
C LEU A 770 -20.48 31.68 -9.97
N ARG A 771 -20.08 32.49 -10.97
CA ARG A 771 -20.89 33.60 -11.51
C ARG A 771 -21.55 33.27 -12.85
N LYS A 772 -21.23 32.13 -13.45
CA LYS A 772 -21.90 31.61 -14.65
C LYS A 772 -23.03 30.70 -14.22
#